data_AF-A0A1C4VMX9-F1
#
_entry.id   AF-A0A1C4VMX9-F1
#
_cell.length_a   1.000
_cell.length_b   1.000
_cell.length_c   1.000
_cell.angle_alpha   90.00
_cell.angle_beta   90.00
_cell.angle_gamma   90.00
#
_symmetry.space_group_name_H-M   'P 1'
#
loop_
_entity.id
_entity.type
_entity.pdbx_description
1 polymer ?
#
loop_
_entity_poly.entity_id
_entity_poly.type
_entity_poly.pdbx_seq_one_letter_code
_entity_poly.pdbx_strand_id
1 'polypeptide(L)'
;MTTHPEPAVRETPDAVPAEPQATAVVPQAGPVDAGRRTEAAPADDWSAGVDTVGRADATPEELQPYAELGLRDDEYDRIRHILGRRPTQAELAMYSIMWSEHCSYKSSKVHLRQFGEKAPPSDRLLAGIGENAGVVQISDELAVTFKVESHNHPSFVEPYQGAATGVGGIVRDILAMGARPVAVMDPLRFGAADHPDTARVLPGVIAGVGGYGNCLGLPNIGGEVVFDPCYQGNPLVNALCLGVLPVDRLQKKDATGPGNIVVLMGARTGRDGIGGVSVLASATFDEGSEQRRPSVQVGDPFMEKLLIEACLELYDAELVVGIQDLGGAGLTCALTETAASAGTGMRVWLERVPLREASMEPHEILASESQERMLLVVTPEKLEAVLKTAEKWGVWATAIGEVTAPSPDGQPGRLVVTWRDQLVVDVPPGSLVDDGPVYARPMREPADLILLQADRAETLPRPANPDALRETLLRMIASPNLADKTWVTEQYDRYVLGNTVLAQPEDSGVIRIDERTGLGVALSVDGNGRYARLDPYHGTKLALAEAYRNVAVTGAKPIAVTNCLNFGSPEDPGVMWQFAEAVRGLADGCLELGIPVTGGNVSFYNQTGAAAIHPTPVVGVLGVLDNVAERVPMGFVPRAAGDHDQIFLLGETHVELSGSEWAWVTHEHLGGVPPMVDLGRERQLADLLAEAARVGHLSSAHDLSDGGLAQSLVESCLRRGVGARVVVPERFAGGTMPFVYLFSESSSRVLVSVPRGHEKAFTALCAERGVPWEHIGVTDPAGGALEVYGQFRIGLDELHRAHTSTLPRLFGGAEATPPAAFAQPAAAVAAPVAPAVAAGTGPETVGAPGAVDGTATVDEARESDVPAAPVTLDEPVGSVEGDEPAGPPAVDAPVATDQPESPAVAEADASEADRSPGTVPPAERDGPPDAEPADGAEAGASQQR
;
A
#
# COMPACT_ATOMS: atom_id res chain seq x y z
N MET A 1 14.19 -45.14 -12.30
CA MET A 1 15.50 -45.84 -12.46
C MET A 1 16.63 -44.84 -12.25
N THR A 2 17.89 -45.26 -12.35
CA THR A 2 19.13 -44.45 -12.18
C THR A 2 19.26 -43.73 -10.82
N THR A 3 19.87 -44.45 -9.88
CA THR A 3 20.37 -44.01 -8.57
C THR A 3 21.75 -43.36 -8.65
N HIS A 4 22.09 -42.42 -7.76
CA HIS A 4 23.47 -42.17 -7.28
C HIS A 4 23.44 -41.57 -5.84
N PRO A 5 24.57 -41.58 -5.08
CA PRO A 5 24.52 -41.95 -3.66
C PRO A 5 24.97 -40.89 -2.63
N GLU A 6 24.81 -41.24 -1.35
CA GLU A 6 25.24 -40.49 -0.16
C GLU A 6 26.78 -40.33 -0.03
N PRO A 7 27.27 -39.26 0.63
CA PRO A 7 28.67 -39.10 1.01
C PRO A 7 28.98 -39.73 2.39
N ALA A 8 30.23 -40.17 2.59
CA ALA A 8 30.63 -40.95 3.76
C ALA A 8 31.23 -40.13 4.93
N VAL A 9 31.08 -40.67 6.14
CA VAL A 9 31.67 -40.16 7.39
C VAL A 9 33.20 -40.22 7.39
N ARG A 10 33.86 -39.25 8.04
CA ARG A 10 35.28 -39.27 8.40
C ARG A 10 35.48 -38.73 9.81
N GLU A 11 36.30 -39.42 10.61
CA GLU A 11 36.53 -39.12 12.03
C GLU A 11 37.86 -38.39 12.29
N THR A 12 38.09 -38.06 13.58
CA THR A 12 39.36 -37.67 14.25
C THR A 12 39.76 -36.17 14.19
N PRO A 13 40.49 -35.66 15.22
CA PRO A 13 40.20 -35.82 16.65
C PRO A 13 40.39 -34.53 17.52
N ASP A 14 39.82 -34.56 18.74
CA ASP A 14 40.19 -33.86 19.99
C ASP A 14 40.78 -32.43 19.98
N ALA A 15 39.99 -31.47 20.50
CA ALA A 15 40.49 -30.26 21.18
C ALA A 15 39.52 -29.85 22.32
N VAL A 16 40.05 -29.32 23.43
CA VAL A 16 39.30 -29.07 24.68
C VAL A 16 38.82 -27.61 24.81
N PRO A 17 37.54 -27.35 25.12
CA PRO A 17 37.07 -26.03 25.55
C PRO A 17 37.27 -25.81 27.07
N ALA A 18 37.51 -24.57 27.48
CA ALA A 18 37.80 -24.19 28.87
C ALA A 18 36.58 -23.65 29.63
N GLU A 19 36.58 -23.78 30.97
CA GLU A 19 35.50 -23.31 31.86
C GLU A 19 35.50 -21.78 32.05
N PRO A 20 34.33 -21.11 32.06
CA PRO A 20 34.19 -19.73 32.52
C PRO A 20 34.12 -19.63 34.06
N GLN A 21 34.82 -18.66 34.65
CA GLN A 21 34.85 -18.46 36.11
C GLN A 21 33.63 -17.71 36.62
N ALA A 22 32.99 -18.23 37.68
CA ALA A 22 31.94 -17.53 38.41
C ALA A 22 32.53 -16.63 39.53
N THR A 23 32.09 -15.37 39.60
CA THR A 23 32.40 -14.44 40.69
C THR A 23 31.16 -14.18 41.54
N ALA A 24 31.25 -14.45 42.84
CA ALA A 24 30.14 -14.28 43.77
C ALA A 24 30.10 -12.85 44.36
N VAL A 25 28.92 -12.25 44.42
CA VAL A 25 28.66 -10.97 45.11
C VAL A 25 27.70 -11.23 46.27
N VAL A 26 28.05 -10.76 47.47
CA VAL A 26 27.27 -10.97 48.71
C VAL A 26 26.58 -9.67 49.12
N PRO A 27 25.23 -9.61 49.18
CA PRO A 27 24.52 -8.46 49.74
C PRO A 27 24.66 -8.38 51.26
N GLN A 28 24.85 -7.17 51.81
CA GLN A 28 24.74 -6.93 53.25
C GLN A 28 23.29 -6.54 53.62
N ALA A 29 22.85 -6.92 54.83
CA ALA A 29 21.51 -6.60 55.33
C ALA A 29 21.51 -5.30 56.17
N GLY A 30 20.45 -4.50 56.03
CA GLY A 30 20.15 -3.32 56.85
C GLY A 30 18.64 -3.22 57.12
N PRO A 31 18.16 -2.79 58.32
CA PRO A 31 16.75 -2.97 58.70
C PRO A 31 15.90 -1.68 58.73
N VAL A 32 14.76 -1.68 58.02
CA VAL A 32 13.57 -0.81 58.13
C VAL A 32 12.46 -1.43 57.24
N ASP A 33 11.15 -1.28 57.46
CA ASP A 33 10.36 -1.06 58.69
C ASP A 33 8.95 -1.68 58.43
N ALA A 34 8.12 -1.90 59.47
CA ALA A 34 6.89 -2.67 59.35
C ALA A 34 5.68 -1.84 58.84
N GLY A 35 5.07 -2.23 57.70
CA GLY A 35 3.88 -1.51 57.23
C GLY A 35 3.27 -1.86 55.85
N ARG A 36 3.05 -3.14 55.50
CA ARG A 36 2.14 -3.51 54.39
C ARG A 36 1.04 -4.46 54.86
N ARG A 37 -0.13 -4.33 54.22
CA ARG A 37 -1.23 -5.30 54.34
C ARG A 37 -0.81 -6.59 53.65
N THR A 38 -1.39 -7.72 54.08
CA THR A 38 -1.28 -8.98 53.35
C THR A 38 -2.01 -8.87 52.01
N GLU A 39 -1.25 -8.63 50.95
CA GLU A 39 -1.67 -8.94 49.58
C GLU A 39 -1.92 -10.46 49.51
N ALA A 40 -3.01 -10.88 48.86
CA ALA A 40 -3.22 -12.29 48.56
C ALA A 40 -2.23 -12.72 47.47
N ALA A 41 -1.66 -13.92 47.58
CA ALA A 41 -0.82 -14.45 46.52
C ALA A 41 -1.64 -14.69 45.24
N PRO A 42 -1.05 -14.54 44.03
CA PRO A 42 -1.72 -14.91 42.79
C PRO A 42 -2.06 -16.40 42.79
N ALA A 43 -3.17 -16.74 42.14
CA ALA A 43 -3.71 -18.10 42.12
C ALA A 43 -3.10 -18.94 40.99
N ASP A 44 -1.80 -19.28 41.12
CA ASP A 44 -1.04 -20.15 40.20
C ASP A 44 -1.47 -21.63 40.23
N ASP A 45 -2.78 -21.93 40.38
CA ASP A 45 -3.31 -23.30 40.51
C ASP A 45 -4.35 -23.66 39.45
N TRP A 46 -3.95 -23.56 38.18
CA TRP A 46 -4.66 -24.15 37.04
C TRP A 46 -4.50 -25.69 36.96
N SER A 47 -4.02 -26.37 38.02
CA SER A 47 -3.65 -27.79 37.97
C SER A 47 -4.83 -28.78 37.83
N ALA A 48 -6.07 -28.28 37.90
CA ALA A 48 -7.30 -29.06 37.92
C ALA A 48 -7.75 -29.67 36.57
N GLY A 49 -6.84 -29.77 35.59
CA GLY A 49 -7.11 -30.35 34.27
C GLY A 49 -7.99 -29.49 33.36
N VAL A 50 -8.22 -29.98 32.15
CA VAL A 50 -8.92 -29.27 31.05
C VAL A 50 -10.27 -28.73 31.50
N ASP A 51 -10.50 -27.44 31.27
CA ASP A 51 -11.78 -26.80 31.53
C ASP A 51 -12.81 -27.16 30.45
N THR A 52 -13.93 -27.75 30.85
CA THR A 52 -14.96 -28.31 29.96
C THR A 52 -16.30 -27.61 30.16
N VAL A 53 -17.17 -27.68 29.16
CA VAL A 53 -18.53 -27.11 29.22
C VAL A 53 -19.29 -27.61 30.46
N GLY A 54 -19.22 -28.92 30.74
CA GLY A 54 -19.84 -29.52 31.93
C GLY A 54 -19.19 -29.15 33.27
N ARG A 55 -17.92 -28.71 33.29
CA ARG A 55 -17.31 -28.07 34.48
C ARG A 55 -17.81 -26.64 34.63
N ALA A 56 -17.89 -25.89 33.54
CA ALA A 56 -18.35 -24.50 33.55
C ALA A 56 -19.81 -24.36 34.03
N ASP A 57 -20.69 -25.31 33.70
CA ASP A 57 -22.04 -25.43 34.30
C ASP A 57 -22.00 -25.71 35.81
N ALA A 58 -21.04 -26.52 36.28
CA ALA A 58 -20.93 -26.93 37.68
C ALA A 58 -20.20 -25.92 38.57
N THR A 59 -19.51 -24.93 37.99
CA THR A 59 -18.64 -23.96 38.70
C THR A 59 -18.91 -22.50 38.30
N PRO A 60 -20.17 -22.01 38.36
CA PRO A 60 -20.54 -20.67 37.88
C PRO A 60 -19.90 -19.50 38.66
N GLU A 61 -19.33 -19.76 39.85
CA GLU A 61 -18.64 -18.77 40.69
C GLU A 61 -17.10 -18.89 40.61
N GLU A 62 -16.56 -19.72 39.71
CA GLU A 62 -15.12 -19.84 39.47
C GLU A 62 -14.61 -18.58 38.74
N LEU A 63 -13.62 -17.90 39.34
CA LEU A 63 -13.06 -16.66 38.82
C LEU A 63 -12.22 -16.92 37.56
N GLN A 64 -12.32 -16.04 36.56
CA GLN A 64 -11.59 -16.15 35.30
C GLN A 64 -10.87 -14.82 34.96
N PRO A 65 -9.68 -14.85 34.35
CA PRO A 65 -8.84 -13.67 34.12
C PRO A 65 -9.26 -12.86 32.88
N TYR A 66 -10.55 -12.59 32.70
CA TYR A 66 -11.08 -11.93 31.49
C TYR A 66 -10.47 -10.53 31.25
N ALA A 67 -10.19 -9.78 32.31
CA ALA A 67 -9.56 -8.46 32.22
C ALA A 67 -8.08 -8.52 31.76
N GLU A 68 -7.35 -9.58 32.11
CA GLU A 68 -5.98 -9.82 31.62
C GLU A 68 -5.97 -10.21 30.13
N LEU A 69 -7.09 -10.77 29.65
CA LEU A 69 -7.38 -11.08 28.26
C LEU A 69 -8.03 -9.90 27.50
N GLY A 70 -8.02 -8.68 28.06
CA GLY A 70 -8.48 -7.45 27.40
C GLY A 70 -10.00 -7.26 27.31
N LEU A 71 -10.80 -8.11 27.96
CA LEU A 71 -12.25 -7.97 28.04
C LEU A 71 -12.66 -7.09 29.24
N ARG A 72 -13.71 -6.28 29.05
CA ARG A 72 -14.35 -5.50 30.11
C ARG A 72 -15.39 -6.31 30.89
N ASP A 73 -15.76 -5.82 32.08
CA ASP A 73 -16.80 -6.40 32.93
C ASP A 73 -18.14 -6.60 32.17
N ASP A 74 -18.56 -5.61 31.37
CA ASP A 74 -19.80 -5.65 30.58
C ASP A 74 -19.71 -6.58 29.37
N GLU A 75 -18.53 -6.71 28.76
CA GLU A 75 -18.26 -7.69 27.71
C GLU A 75 -18.31 -9.11 28.30
N TYR A 76 -17.68 -9.36 29.46
CA TYR A 76 -17.69 -10.66 30.14
C TYR A 76 -19.09 -11.06 30.63
N ASP A 77 -19.84 -10.17 31.28
CA ASP A 77 -21.22 -10.47 31.70
C ASP A 77 -22.14 -10.76 30.49
N ARG A 78 -21.91 -10.10 29.34
CA ARG A 78 -22.63 -10.41 28.09
C ARG A 78 -22.26 -11.79 27.54
N ILE A 79 -20.99 -12.18 27.57
CA ILE A 79 -20.54 -13.54 27.21
C ILE A 79 -21.22 -14.58 28.11
N ARG A 80 -21.26 -14.34 29.43
CA ARG A 80 -21.98 -15.21 30.38
C ARG A 80 -23.47 -15.32 30.05
N HIS A 81 -24.11 -14.23 29.65
CA HIS A 81 -25.51 -14.22 29.25
C HIS A 81 -25.77 -15.02 27.97
N ILE A 82 -24.92 -14.85 26.94
CA ILE A 82 -24.98 -15.58 25.66
C ILE A 82 -24.84 -17.09 25.86
N LEU A 83 -23.95 -17.52 26.76
CA LEU A 83 -23.70 -18.94 27.03
C LEU A 83 -24.66 -19.55 28.06
N GLY A 84 -25.31 -18.74 28.90
CA GLY A 84 -26.15 -19.19 30.02
C GLY A 84 -25.38 -19.71 31.25
N ARG A 85 -24.05 -19.65 31.21
CA ARG A 85 -23.07 -20.16 32.19
C ARG A 85 -21.79 -19.33 32.11
N ARG A 86 -20.76 -19.63 32.92
CA ARG A 86 -19.42 -19.07 32.64
C ARG A 86 -18.86 -19.69 31.34
N PRO A 87 -18.05 -18.96 30.55
CA PRO A 87 -17.30 -19.58 29.44
C PRO A 87 -16.29 -20.60 29.97
N THR A 88 -15.91 -21.58 29.14
CA THR A 88 -14.68 -22.35 29.39
C THR A 88 -13.44 -21.46 29.16
N GLN A 89 -12.26 -21.90 29.61
CA GLN A 89 -10.99 -21.25 29.27
C GLN A 89 -10.80 -21.08 27.74
N ALA A 90 -11.20 -22.08 26.95
CA ALA A 90 -11.12 -22.03 25.48
C ALA A 90 -12.11 -21.00 24.91
N GLU A 91 -13.36 -21.02 25.35
CA GLU A 91 -14.38 -20.06 24.91
C GLU A 91 -14.00 -18.62 25.31
N LEU A 92 -13.49 -18.41 26.52
CA LEU A 92 -13.08 -17.08 26.99
C LEU A 92 -11.92 -16.51 26.15
N ALA A 93 -10.95 -17.36 25.77
CA ALA A 93 -9.91 -16.98 24.82
C ALA A 93 -10.50 -16.64 23.44
N MET A 94 -11.43 -17.45 22.92
CA MET A 94 -12.08 -17.18 21.65
C MET A 94 -12.84 -15.84 21.64
N TYR A 95 -13.61 -15.55 22.70
CA TYR A 95 -14.32 -14.27 22.83
C TYR A 95 -13.36 -13.09 23.02
N SER A 96 -12.31 -13.23 23.84
CA SER A 96 -11.25 -12.20 24.01
C SER A 96 -10.66 -11.76 22.66
N ILE A 97 -10.37 -12.73 21.80
CA ILE A 97 -9.70 -12.45 20.53
C ILE A 97 -10.71 -11.93 19.50
N MET A 98 -11.87 -12.56 19.33
CA MET A 98 -12.86 -12.12 18.34
C MET A 98 -13.50 -10.77 18.70
N TRP A 99 -13.68 -10.46 19.98
CA TRP A 99 -14.16 -9.15 20.46
C TRP A 99 -13.02 -8.14 20.75
N SER A 100 -11.78 -8.44 20.34
CA SER A 100 -10.67 -7.47 20.31
C SER A 100 -10.96 -6.32 19.33
N GLU A 101 -10.27 -5.19 19.44
CA GLU A 101 -10.45 -4.09 18.48
C GLU A 101 -10.03 -4.51 17.06
N HIS A 102 -8.94 -5.27 16.95
CA HIS A 102 -8.37 -5.73 15.68
C HIS A 102 -9.27 -6.72 14.92
N CYS A 103 -10.00 -7.64 15.60
CA CYS A 103 -10.95 -8.53 14.92
C CYS A 103 -12.36 -7.93 14.78
N SER A 104 -12.90 -7.30 15.83
CA SER A 104 -14.30 -6.85 15.81
C SER A 104 -14.51 -5.49 15.14
N TYR A 105 -13.45 -4.69 14.99
CA TYR A 105 -13.50 -3.30 14.55
C TYR A 105 -14.44 -2.45 15.44
N LYS A 106 -14.56 -2.79 16.74
CA LYS A 106 -15.62 -2.29 17.64
C LYS A 106 -15.76 -0.78 17.74
N SER A 107 -14.69 -0.01 17.53
CA SER A 107 -14.70 1.46 17.51
C SER A 107 -14.83 2.05 16.09
N SER A 108 -14.37 1.35 15.06
CA SER A 108 -14.37 1.84 13.66
C SER A 108 -15.62 1.44 12.85
N LYS A 109 -16.27 0.31 13.16
CA LYS A 109 -17.40 -0.32 12.44
C LYS A 109 -18.67 0.56 12.35
N VAL A 110 -18.75 1.66 13.11
CA VAL A 110 -19.81 2.68 12.97
C VAL A 110 -19.48 3.73 11.89
N HIS A 111 -18.21 4.04 11.67
CA HIS A 111 -17.75 5.04 10.69
C HIS A 111 -17.54 4.42 9.31
N LEU A 112 -16.96 3.21 9.24
CA LEU A 112 -16.63 2.50 8.00
C LEU A 112 -17.85 2.22 7.10
N ARG A 113 -19.06 2.25 7.67
CA ARG A 113 -20.34 2.15 6.93
C ARG A 113 -20.45 3.17 5.81
N GLN A 114 -19.81 4.35 5.96
CA GLN A 114 -19.80 5.37 4.93
C GLN A 114 -19.23 4.88 3.59
N PHE A 115 -18.32 3.89 3.58
CA PHE A 115 -17.80 3.31 2.33
C PHE A 115 -18.86 2.50 1.57
N GLY A 116 -19.85 1.93 2.25
CA GLY A 116 -21.02 1.29 1.64
C GLY A 116 -22.14 2.28 1.34
N GLU A 117 -22.46 3.17 2.29
CA GLU A 117 -23.52 4.19 2.16
C GLU A 117 -23.24 5.23 1.06
N LYS A 118 -21.95 5.48 0.78
CA LYS A 118 -21.47 6.39 -0.28
C LYS A 118 -20.75 5.65 -1.42
N ALA A 119 -20.95 4.34 -1.55
CA ALA A 119 -20.33 3.56 -2.61
C ALA A 119 -20.74 4.12 -4.00
N PRO A 120 -19.79 4.58 -4.85
CA PRO A 120 -20.12 4.95 -6.21
C PRO A 120 -20.55 3.71 -7.02
N PRO A 121 -21.54 3.81 -7.93
CA PRO A 121 -21.93 2.68 -8.78
C PRO A 121 -20.75 2.14 -9.59
N SER A 122 -20.52 0.84 -9.53
CA SER A 122 -19.42 0.17 -10.24
C SER A 122 -19.86 -1.18 -10.78
N ASP A 123 -19.88 -1.32 -12.10
CA ASP A 123 -20.15 -2.58 -12.80
C ASP A 123 -18.94 -3.55 -12.75
N ARG A 124 -17.83 -3.16 -12.09
CA ARG A 124 -16.58 -3.94 -11.99
C ARG A 124 -16.38 -4.63 -10.64
N LEU A 125 -17.15 -4.32 -9.61
CA LEU A 125 -16.94 -4.88 -8.27
C LEU A 125 -17.60 -6.26 -8.15
N LEU A 126 -16.79 -7.33 -8.14
CA LEU A 126 -17.27 -8.72 -8.04
C LEU A 126 -17.41 -9.16 -6.58
N ALA A 127 -16.52 -8.68 -5.71
CA ALA A 127 -16.58 -8.85 -4.26
C ALA A 127 -16.04 -7.58 -3.59
N GLY A 128 -16.56 -7.24 -2.41
CA GLY A 128 -16.21 -6.03 -1.67
C GLY A 128 -16.21 -6.24 -0.16
N ILE A 129 -16.45 -5.16 0.58
CA ILE A 129 -16.42 -5.12 2.05
C ILE A 129 -17.27 -6.24 2.68
N GLY A 130 -16.59 -7.20 3.33
CA GLY A 130 -17.19 -8.38 3.97
C GLY A 130 -16.46 -9.68 3.61
N GLU A 131 -15.96 -9.76 2.38
CA GLU A 131 -15.00 -10.79 1.95
C GLU A 131 -13.57 -10.41 2.36
N ASN A 132 -12.64 -11.38 2.34
CA ASN A 132 -11.29 -11.20 2.89
C ASN A 132 -10.48 -10.13 2.13
N ALA A 133 -10.61 -10.08 0.80
CA ALA A 133 -10.07 -9.02 -0.04
C ALA A 133 -11.05 -8.63 -1.17
N GLY A 134 -11.03 -7.36 -1.56
CA GLY A 134 -11.91 -6.83 -2.62
C GLY A 134 -11.49 -7.29 -4.02
N VAL A 135 -12.46 -7.62 -4.87
CA VAL A 135 -12.23 -8.22 -6.20
C VAL A 135 -12.83 -7.34 -7.29
N VAL A 136 -12.02 -6.95 -8.27
CA VAL A 136 -12.34 -5.98 -9.32
C VAL A 136 -12.10 -6.60 -10.70
N GLN A 137 -13.14 -6.61 -11.53
CA GLN A 137 -13.07 -7.07 -12.91
C GLN A 137 -12.26 -6.08 -13.78
N ILE A 138 -11.30 -6.62 -14.54
CA ILE A 138 -10.46 -5.84 -15.45
C ILE A 138 -10.73 -6.14 -16.93
N SER A 139 -11.25 -7.33 -17.24
CA SER A 139 -11.77 -7.71 -18.57
C SER A 139 -12.90 -8.74 -18.45
N ASP A 140 -13.55 -9.11 -19.56
CA ASP A 140 -14.62 -10.12 -19.58
C ASP A 140 -14.20 -11.48 -18.98
N GLU A 141 -12.92 -11.84 -19.09
CA GLU A 141 -12.36 -13.12 -18.62
C GLU A 141 -11.59 -13.01 -17.29
N LEU A 142 -11.06 -11.82 -16.93
CA LEU A 142 -10.11 -11.64 -15.82
C LEU A 142 -10.53 -10.58 -14.80
N ALA A 143 -10.26 -10.88 -13.54
CA ALA A 143 -10.32 -9.97 -12.41
C ALA A 143 -8.97 -9.92 -11.67
N VAL A 144 -8.83 -8.91 -10.82
CA VAL A 144 -7.74 -8.80 -9.84
C VAL A 144 -8.33 -8.58 -8.46
N THR A 145 -7.54 -8.94 -7.44
CA THR A 145 -7.83 -8.61 -6.05
C THR A 145 -6.62 -7.91 -5.45
N PHE A 146 -6.87 -6.95 -4.57
CA PHE A 146 -5.84 -6.18 -3.89
C PHE A 146 -6.36 -5.71 -2.54
N LYS A 147 -5.48 -5.75 -1.54
CA LYS A 147 -5.75 -5.37 -0.15
C LYS A 147 -4.44 -4.88 0.46
N VAL A 148 -4.52 -3.93 1.40
CA VAL A 148 -3.41 -3.49 2.23
C VAL A 148 -3.73 -3.75 3.71
N GLU A 149 -2.77 -4.27 4.45
CA GLU A 149 -2.83 -4.53 5.90
C GLU A 149 -1.72 -3.80 6.66
N SER A 150 -1.63 -4.04 7.97
CA SER A 150 -0.66 -3.43 8.89
C SER A 150 -0.12 -4.47 9.88
N HIS A 151 1.19 -4.50 10.09
CA HIS A 151 1.83 -5.39 11.06
C HIS A 151 2.71 -4.60 12.05
N ASN A 152 2.22 -3.43 12.45
CA ASN A 152 2.94 -2.35 13.15
C ASN A 152 3.56 -2.80 14.49
N HIS A 153 2.72 -3.18 15.48
CA HIS A 153 3.18 -3.49 16.83
C HIS A 153 4.21 -4.64 16.88
N PRO A 154 4.02 -5.78 16.17
CA PRO A 154 5.04 -6.82 16.11
C PRO A 154 6.34 -6.34 15.45
N SER A 155 6.26 -5.52 14.39
CA SER A 155 7.43 -4.99 13.68
C SER A 155 8.24 -3.95 14.48
N PHE A 156 7.67 -3.40 15.56
CA PHE A 156 8.45 -2.63 16.53
C PHE A 156 9.28 -3.53 17.48
N VAL A 157 8.71 -4.68 17.85
CA VAL A 157 9.26 -5.62 18.87
C VAL A 157 10.28 -6.59 18.25
N GLU A 158 9.95 -7.19 17.11
CA GLU A 158 10.86 -8.00 16.28
C GLU A 158 10.70 -7.55 14.81
N PRO A 159 11.55 -6.64 14.32
CA PRO A 159 11.32 -5.97 13.05
C PRO A 159 11.43 -6.86 11.80
N TYR A 160 12.21 -7.94 11.85
CA TYR A 160 12.33 -8.86 10.72
C TYR A 160 11.08 -9.73 10.62
N GLN A 161 10.71 -10.38 11.72
CA GLN A 161 9.59 -11.32 11.73
C GLN A 161 8.26 -10.58 11.56
N GLY A 162 8.06 -9.44 12.23
CA GLY A 162 6.84 -8.66 12.08
C GLY A 162 6.59 -8.18 10.64
N ALA A 163 7.64 -7.79 9.92
CA ALA A 163 7.53 -7.41 8.52
C ALA A 163 7.30 -8.64 7.61
N ALA A 164 8.01 -9.73 7.85
CA ALA A 164 7.89 -10.97 7.09
C ALA A 164 6.49 -11.60 7.20
N THR A 165 5.94 -11.72 8.41
CA THR A 165 4.57 -12.24 8.61
C THR A 165 3.49 -11.26 8.15
N GLY A 166 3.78 -9.95 8.14
CA GLY A 166 2.94 -8.95 7.47
C GLY A 166 2.79 -9.21 5.97
N VAL A 167 3.89 -9.55 5.26
CA VAL A 167 3.84 -9.96 3.85
C VAL A 167 3.14 -11.32 3.68
N GLY A 168 3.37 -12.27 4.60
CA GLY A 168 2.72 -13.59 4.55
C GLY A 168 1.20 -13.54 4.76
N GLY A 169 0.70 -12.74 5.70
CA GLY A 169 -0.73 -12.56 5.96
C GLY A 169 -1.48 -12.07 4.72
N ILE A 170 -1.03 -10.96 4.16
CA ILE A 170 -1.68 -10.33 3.00
C ILE A 170 -1.60 -11.19 1.72
N VAL A 171 -0.62 -12.10 1.63
CA VAL A 171 -0.55 -13.10 0.55
C VAL A 171 -1.63 -14.18 0.70
N ARG A 172 -1.98 -14.58 1.93
CA ARG A 172 -3.03 -15.58 2.20
C ARG A 172 -4.45 -15.04 1.98
N ASP A 173 -4.72 -13.77 2.30
CA ASP A 173 -5.97 -13.09 1.93
C ASP A 173 -6.27 -13.22 0.44
N ILE A 174 -5.28 -12.87 -0.38
CA ILE A 174 -5.35 -12.88 -1.83
C ILE A 174 -5.53 -14.30 -2.36
N LEU A 175 -4.85 -15.28 -1.74
CA LEU A 175 -5.00 -16.69 -2.06
C LEU A 175 -6.39 -17.23 -1.72
N ALA A 176 -6.99 -16.81 -0.60
CA ALA A 176 -8.33 -17.23 -0.16
C ALA A 176 -9.43 -16.80 -1.14
N MET A 177 -9.29 -15.64 -1.80
CA MET A 177 -10.24 -15.19 -2.83
C MET A 177 -10.20 -16.01 -4.14
N GLY A 178 -9.31 -16.99 -4.26
CA GLY A 178 -9.12 -17.81 -5.46
C GLY A 178 -7.99 -17.33 -6.39
N ALA A 179 -7.26 -16.28 -6.00
CA ALA A 179 -6.31 -15.60 -6.87
C ALA A 179 -4.87 -16.11 -6.69
N ARG A 180 -4.08 -16.02 -7.76
CA ARG A 180 -2.62 -16.17 -7.70
C ARG A 180 -2.02 -14.81 -7.31
N PRO A 181 -1.28 -14.69 -6.19
CA PRO A 181 -0.45 -13.52 -5.90
C PRO A 181 0.56 -13.26 -7.03
N VAL A 182 0.70 -12.01 -7.47
CA VAL A 182 1.60 -11.61 -8.57
C VAL A 182 2.51 -10.43 -8.28
N ALA A 183 2.24 -9.62 -7.24
CA ALA A 183 3.10 -8.52 -6.82
C ALA A 183 2.78 -8.07 -5.38
N VAL A 184 3.71 -7.31 -4.77
CA VAL A 184 3.54 -6.69 -3.45
C VAL A 184 4.00 -5.22 -3.43
N MET A 185 3.57 -4.47 -2.42
CA MET A 185 4.05 -3.11 -2.10
C MET A 185 4.15 -2.90 -0.58
N ASP A 186 5.09 -2.06 -0.13
CA ASP A 186 5.32 -1.74 1.29
C ASP A 186 5.24 -0.23 1.59
N PRO A 187 4.09 0.27 2.09
CA PRO A 187 3.99 1.58 2.73
C PRO A 187 4.63 1.54 4.12
N LEU A 188 5.82 2.13 4.29
CA LEU A 188 6.57 2.12 5.53
C LEU A 188 6.67 3.52 6.14
N ARG A 189 6.57 3.61 7.47
CA ARG A 189 6.78 4.84 8.26
C ARG A 189 7.67 4.58 9.47
N PHE A 190 8.70 5.39 9.64
CA PHE A 190 9.69 5.25 10.69
C PHE A 190 9.90 6.55 11.47
N GLY A 191 10.58 6.45 12.61
CA GLY A 191 11.02 7.60 13.41
C GLY A 191 12.01 8.53 12.67
N ALA A 192 12.67 9.42 13.42
CA ALA A 192 13.70 10.27 12.83
C ALA A 192 14.84 9.41 12.24
N ALA A 193 15.28 9.73 11.02
CA ALA A 193 16.13 8.86 10.21
C ALA A 193 17.55 8.64 10.79
N ASP A 194 18.03 9.57 11.62
CA ASP A 194 19.30 9.50 12.33
C ASP A 194 19.18 8.98 13.78
N HIS A 195 17.97 8.70 14.25
CA HIS A 195 17.75 8.18 15.60
C HIS A 195 18.25 6.73 15.74
N PRO A 196 18.97 6.38 16.83
CA PRO A 196 19.54 5.04 17.00
C PRO A 196 18.52 3.89 16.93
N ASP A 197 17.27 4.13 17.36
CA ASP A 197 16.23 3.10 17.28
C ASP A 197 15.67 2.92 15.86
N THR A 198 15.66 3.98 15.04
CA THR A 198 15.33 3.86 13.61
C THR A 198 16.36 3.00 12.88
N ALA A 199 17.64 3.13 13.24
CA ALA A 199 18.72 2.27 12.75
C ALA A 199 18.66 0.82 13.27
N ARG A 200 17.86 0.51 14.30
CA ARG A 200 17.49 -0.86 14.71
C ARG A 200 16.32 -1.39 13.89
N VAL A 201 15.23 -0.61 13.82
CA VAL A 201 13.95 -1.07 13.26
C VAL A 201 14.02 -1.20 11.74
N LEU A 202 14.42 -0.14 11.03
CA LEU A 202 14.30 -0.06 9.57
C LEU A 202 15.06 -1.19 8.86
N PRO A 203 16.36 -1.48 9.14
CA PRO A 203 17.06 -2.55 8.44
C PRO A 203 16.46 -3.94 8.68
N GLY A 204 15.86 -4.17 9.85
CA GLY A 204 15.14 -5.41 10.13
C GLY A 204 13.85 -5.52 9.31
N VAL A 205 13.05 -4.45 9.23
CA VAL A 205 11.83 -4.41 8.40
C VAL A 205 12.15 -4.67 6.93
N ILE A 206 13.14 -3.97 6.35
CA ILE A 206 13.50 -4.15 4.94
C ILE A 206 13.97 -5.60 4.68
N ALA A 207 14.80 -6.15 5.57
CA ALA A 207 15.23 -7.54 5.48
C ALA A 207 14.08 -8.55 5.62
N GLY A 208 13.05 -8.25 6.42
CA GLY A 208 11.84 -9.07 6.57
C GLY A 208 10.94 -9.06 5.32
N VAL A 209 10.63 -7.87 4.79
CA VAL A 209 9.85 -7.70 3.54
C VAL A 209 10.54 -8.43 2.39
N GLY A 210 11.82 -8.16 2.16
CA GLY A 210 12.62 -8.81 1.11
C GLY A 210 12.77 -10.31 1.36
N GLY A 211 13.03 -10.72 2.60
CA GLY A 211 13.20 -12.13 2.98
C GLY A 211 11.98 -12.99 2.68
N TYR A 212 10.76 -12.47 2.89
CA TYR A 212 9.54 -13.21 2.58
C TYR A 212 9.16 -13.11 1.09
N GLY A 213 9.07 -11.88 0.55
CA GLY A 213 8.64 -11.64 -0.84
C GLY A 213 9.54 -12.30 -1.90
N ASN A 214 10.87 -12.19 -1.73
CA ASN A 214 11.83 -12.79 -2.65
C ASN A 214 11.77 -14.33 -2.62
N CYS A 215 11.49 -14.94 -1.46
CA CYS A 215 11.37 -16.39 -1.31
C CYS A 215 10.07 -16.96 -1.91
N LEU A 216 8.96 -16.20 -1.86
CA LEU A 216 7.73 -16.54 -2.60
C LEU A 216 7.89 -16.44 -4.12
N GLY A 217 8.83 -15.60 -4.57
CA GLY A 217 8.96 -15.21 -5.97
C GLY A 217 7.87 -14.20 -6.37
N LEU A 218 7.60 -13.21 -5.52
CA LEU A 218 6.75 -12.07 -5.83
C LEU A 218 7.61 -10.81 -6.02
N PRO A 219 7.43 -10.04 -7.11
CA PRO A 219 8.10 -8.76 -7.29
C PRO A 219 7.48 -7.73 -6.35
N ASN A 220 8.32 -6.98 -5.65
CA ASN A 220 7.92 -5.70 -5.08
C ASN A 220 7.95 -4.63 -6.19
N ILE A 221 6.88 -3.84 -6.30
CA ILE A 221 6.65 -2.93 -7.44
C ILE A 221 6.39 -1.47 -7.04
N GLY A 222 6.24 -1.16 -5.75
CA GLY A 222 5.94 0.17 -5.23
C GLY A 222 5.86 0.17 -3.71
N GLY A 223 5.56 1.32 -3.11
CA GLY A 223 5.66 1.51 -1.66
C GLY A 223 6.23 2.88 -1.33
N GLU A 224 6.31 3.18 -0.04
CA GLU A 224 6.74 4.48 0.47
C GLU A 224 7.70 4.27 1.64
N VAL A 225 8.64 5.20 1.85
CA VAL A 225 9.47 5.22 3.06
C VAL A 225 9.57 6.65 3.57
N VAL A 226 8.80 6.96 4.61
CA VAL A 226 8.76 8.30 5.24
C VAL A 226 9.28 8.23 6.68
N PHE A 227 10.05 9.25 7.05
CA PHE A 227 10.65 9.43 8.36
C PHE A 227 10.01 10.65 9.06
N ASP A 228 9.48 10.43 10.26
CA ASP A 228 8.97 11.50 11.12
C ASP A 228 9.09 11.11 12.61
N PRO A 229 9.52 12.02 13.50
CA PRO A 229 9.63 11.74 14.94
C PRO A 229 8.36 11.16 15.59
N CYS A 230 7.15 11.42 15.07
CA CYS A 230 5.92 10.90 15.67
C CYS A 230 5.80 9.36 15.61
N TYR A 231 6.47 8.69 14.67
CA TYR A 231 6.47 7.22 14.55
C TYR A 231 7.54 6.54 15.41
N GLN A 232 8.34 7.27 16.20
CA GLN A 232 9.57 6.74 16.81
C GLN A 232 9.36 5.54 17.75
N GLY A 233 8.21 5.45 18.43
CA GLY A 233 7.81 4.29 19.25
C GLY A 233 6.68 3.45 18.63
N ASN A 234 6.22 3.79 17.43
CA ASN A 234 5.12 3.14 16.71
C ASN A 234 5.39 3.24 15.19
N PRO A 235 6.40 2.51 14.66
CA PRO A 235 6.62 2.42 13.22
C PRO A 235 5.40 1.79 12.54
N LEU A 236 5.08 2.25 11.34
CA LEU A 236 4.02 1.67 10.53
C LEU A 236 4.67 0.79 9.47
N VAL A 237 4.24 -0.47 9.43
CA VAL A 237 4.75 -1.50 8.53
C VAL A 237 3.54 -2.11 7.87
N ASN A 238 3.14 -1.48 6.77
CA ASN A 238 1.98 -1.87 6.01
C ASN A 238 2.44 -2.72 4.81
N ALA A 239 1.62 -3.68 4.42
CA ALA A 239 1.92 -4.58 3.31
C ALA A 239 0.68 -4.69 2.43
N LEU A 240 0.87 -4.52 1.13
CA LEU A 240 -0.14 -4.75 0.10
C LEU A 240 0.27 -5.96 -0.73
N CYS A 241 -0.72 -6.76 -1.15
CA CYS A 241 -0.54 -7.75 -2.21
C CYS A 241 -1.59 -7.56 -3.32
N LEU A 242 -1.17 -7.82 -4.55
CA LEU A 242 -1.98 -7.88 -5.77
C LEU A 242 -2.03 -9.33 -6.25
N GLY A 243 -3.23 -9.84 -6.53
CA GLY A 243 -3.44 -11.15 -7.15
C GLY A 243 -4.39 -11.13 -8.35
N VAL A 244 -4.29 -12.16 -9.18
CA VAL A 244 -5.06 -12.32 -10.43
C VAL A 244 -5.88 -13.60 -10.39
N LEU A 245 -7.11 -13.52 -10.90
CA LEU A 245 -7.97 -14.69 -11.10
C LEU A 245 -8.85 -14.55 -12.36
N PRO A 246 -9.15 -15.67 -13.04
CA PRO A 246 -10.32 -15.77 -13.92
C PRO A 246 -11.60 -15.40 -13.16
N VAL A 247 -12.55 -14.74 -13.83
CA VAL A 247 -13.80 -14.26 -13.21
C VAL A 247 -14.65 -15.41 -12.63
N ASP A 248 -14.60 -16.59 -13.25
CA ASP A 248 -15.30 -17.81 -12.82
C ASP A 248 -14.62 -18.56 -11.65
N ARG A 249 -13.38 -18.18 -11.30
CA ARG A 249 -12.61 -18.80 -10.20
C ARG A 249 -12.93 -18.25 -8.82
N LEU A 250 -13.64 -17.12 -8.72
CA LEU A 250 -13.89 -16.40 -7.47
C LEU A 250 -14.40 -17.34 -6.36
N GLN A 251 -13.55 -17.53 -5.34
CA GLN A 251 -13.88 -18.38 -4.20
C GLN A 251 -14.71 -17.63 -3.15
N LYS A 252 -15.28 -18.40 -2.23
CA LYS A 252 -16.04 -17.92 -1.07
C LYS A 252 -15.55 -18.61 0.20
N LYS A 253 -15.80 -17.97 1.35
CA LYS A 253 -15.51 -18.55 2.66
C LYS A 253 -16.62 -19.40 3.28
N ASP A 254 -17.83 -19.40 2.71
CA ASP A 254 -19.02 -20.00 3.34
C ASP A 254 -18.93 -21.53 3.60
N ALA A 255 -19.07 -21.98 4.85
CA ALA A 255 -19.21 -23.40 5.22
C ALA A 255 -20.61 -23.95 4.90
N THR A 256 -20.96 -23.96 3.61
CA THR A 256 -22.19 -24.58 3.14
C THR A 256 -22.10 -26.11 3.10
N GLY A 257 -23.25 -26.78 3.11
CA GLY A 257 -23.36 -28.23 2.98
C GLY A 257 -23.03 -29.02 4.26
N PRO A 258 -24.02 -29.23 5.17
CA PRO A 258 -23.85 -30.11 6.32
C PRO A 258 -23.40 -31.52 5.92
N GLY A 259 -22.37 -32.04 6.59
CA GLY A 259 -21.66 -33.27 6.22
C GLY A 259 -20.41 -33.05 5.36
N ASN A 260 -20.15 -31.83 4.87
CA ASN A 260 -18.85 -31.48 4.30
C ASN A 260 -17.75 -31.54 5.38
N ILE A 261 -16.55 -31.91 4.97
CA ILE A 261 -15.39 -32.12 5.83
C ILE A 261 -14.61 -30.81 5.96
N VAL A 262 -14.24 -30.48 7.20
CA VAL A 262 -13.38 -29.34 7.53
C VAL A 262 -11.94 -29.85 7.60
N VAL A 263 -11.08 -29.34 6.73
CA VAL A 263 -9.68 -29.74 6.57
C VAL A 263 -8.78 -28.56 6.92
N LEU A 264 -7.82 -28.77 7.82
CA LEU A 264 -6.72 -27.82 8.03
C LEU A 264 -5.58 -28.21 7.10
N MET A 265 -5.07 -27.24 6.32
CA MET A 265 -3.96 -27.40 5.39
C MET A 265 -2.84 -26.41 5.69
N GLY A 266 -1.57 -26.79 5.52
CA GLY A 266 -0.41 -25.92 5.69
C GLY A 266 0.60 -26.39 6.74
N ALA A 267 1.12 -25.45 7.54
CA ALA A 267 2.07 -25.70 8.61
C ALA A 267 1.44 -26.34 9.87
N ARG A 268 2.32 -26.83 10.77
CA ARG A 268 1.91 -27.41 12.06
C ARG A 268 1.72 -26.33 13.11
N THR A 269 0.63 -26.42 13.86
CA THR A 269 0.20 -25.45 14.88
C THR A 269 1.13 -25.49 16.10
N GLY A 270 1.64 -24.33 16.52
CA GLY A 270 2.56 -24.15 17.65
C GLY A 270 2.15 -22.96 18.54
N ARG A 271 2.95 -22.67 19.57
CA ARG A 271 2.70 -21.57 20.54
C ARG A 271 3.01 -20.16 19.99
N ASP A 272 2.73 -19.92 18.72
CA ASP A 272 3.06 -18.69 18.02
C ASP A 272 1.92 -17.68 18.14
N GLY A 273 2.23 -16.40 18.40
CA GLY A 273 1.27 -15.29 18.39
C GLY A 273 0.14 -15.35 19.42
N ILE A 274 0.12 -16.29 20.38
CA ILE A 274 -0.99 -16.39 21.34
C ILE A 274 -1.12 -15.09 22.14
N GLY A 275 -2.24 -14.38 21.95
CA GLY A 275 -2.52 -13.06 22.54
C GLY A 275 -2.01 -11.86 21.73
N GLY A 276 -1.46 -12.06 20.52
CA GLY A 276 -1.00 -11.00 19.63
C GLY A 276 -2.11 -10.00 19.31
N VAL A 277 -3.22 -10.51 18.74
CA VAL A 277 -4.41 -9.71 18.40
C VAL A 277 -5.04 -8.98 19.60
N SER A 278 -5.23 -9.65 20.74
CA SER A 278 -5.97 -9.08 21.88
C SER A 278 -5.11 -8.29 22.89
N VAL A 279 -3.80 -8.55 22.99
CA VAL A 279 -2.92 -7.95 24.02
C VAL A 279 -1.75 -7.14 23.44
N LEU A 280 -1.37 -7.35 22.17
CA LEU A 280 -0.36 -6.52 21.48
C LEU A 280 -0.99 -5.48 20.54
N ALA A 281 -1.87 -5.90 19.64
CA ALA A 281 -2.47 -5.02 18.62
C ALA A 281 -3.66 -4.18 19.13
N SER A 282 -4.29 -4.58 20.24
CA SER A 282 -5.44 -3.89 20.84
C SER A 282 -5.09 -3.07 22.10
N ALA A 283 -3.82 -2.76 22.33
CA ALA A 283 -3.32 -2.06 23.52
C ALA A 283 -2.15 -1.10 23.21
N THR A 284 -1.91 -0.13 24.10
CA THR A 284 -0.84 0.87 23.98
C THR A 284 0.48 0.38 24.57
N PHE A 285 1.62 0.79 24.01
CA PHE A 285 2.94 0.40 24.54
C PHE A 285 3.31 1.07 25.87
N ASP A 286 3.96 0.30 26.73
CA ASP A 286 4.43 0.62 28.08
C ASP A 286 5.96 0.49 28.25
N GLU A 287 6.53 1.06 29.33
CA GLU A 287 7.95 0.95 29.70
C GLU A 287 8.31 -0.48 30.18
N GLY A 288 8.36 -1.42 29.23
CA GLY A 288 8.67 -2.83 29.50
C GLY A 288 8.36 -3.80 28.36
N SER A 289 7.76 -3.32 27.26
CA SER A 289 7.28 -4.10 26.12
C SER A 289 8.30 -5.05 25.47
N GLU A 290 9.62 -4.80 25.63
CA GLU A 290 10.68 -5.72 25.16
C GLU A 290 10.55 -7.15 25.70
N GLN A 291 9.92 -7.33 26.86
CA GLN A 291 9.70 -8.66 27.46
C GLN A 291 8.72 -9.53 26.65
N ARG A 292 7.97 -8.94 25.71
CA ARG A 292 6.94 -9.60 24.89
C ARG A 292 7.50 -10.24 23.59
N ARG A 293 8.81 -10.18 23.34
CA ARG A 293 9.46 -10.82 22.17
C ARG A 293 9.11 -12.31 21.96
N PRO A 294 8.92 -13.17 22.99
CA PRO A 294 8.63 -14.60 22.78
C PRO A 294 7.29 -14.92 22.10
N SER A 295 6.37 -13.96 21.98
CA SER A 295 5.08 -14.17 21.29
C SER A 295 5.06 -13.67 19.84
N VAL A 296 6.16 -13.11 19.31
CA VAL A 296 6.20 -12.76 17.87
C VAL A 296 6.26 -14.04 17.03
N GLN A 297 5.36 -14.09 16.04
CA GLN A 297 5.26 -15.18 15.07
C GLN A 297 6.56 -15.34 14.27
N VAL A 298 6.77 -16.51 13.65
CA VAL A 298 7.87 -16.73 12.68
C VAL A 298 7.27 -17.35 11.42
N GLY A 299 7.57 -16.77 10.26
CA GLY A 299 7.06 -17.24 8.96
C GLY A 299 8.05 -18.14 8.20
N ASP A 300 7.50 -19.09 7.45
CA ASP A 300 8.20 -19.96 6.50
C ASP A 300 7.70 -19.69 5.06
N PRO A 301 8.32 -18.76 4.31
CA PRO A 301 7.90 -18.45 2.94
C PRO A 301 8.07 -19.62 1.96
N PHE A 302 8.84 -20.66 2.31
CA PHE A 302 8.94 -21.86 1.48
C PHE A 302 7.71 -22.77 1.65
N MET A 303 7.17 -22.89 2.87
CA MET A 303 5.89 -23.55 3.11
C MET A 303 4.73 -22.76 2.48
N GLU A 304 4.70 -21.43 2.63
CA GLU A 304 3.72 -20.55 1.98
C GLU A 304 3.74 -20.71 0.45
N LYS A 305 4.93 -20.81 -0.17
CA LYS A 305 5.04 -21.05 -1.61
C LYS A 305 4.45 -22.40 -2.05
N LEU A 306 4.64 -23.46 -1.27
CA LEU A 306 4.03 -24.77 -1.56
C LEU A 306 2.51 -24.73 -1.33
N LEU A 307 2.05 -24.00 -0.32
CA LEU A 307 0.64 -23.77 -0.01
C LEU A 307 -0.10 -23.02 -1.13
N ILE A 308 0.52 -22.00 -1.72
CA ILE A 308 0.00 -21.26 -2.89
C ILE A 308 -0.24 -22.20 -4.08
N GLU A 309 0.78 -22.96 -4.49
CA GLU A 309 0.64 -23.84 -5.67
C GLU A 309 -0.35 -25.00 -5.41
N ALA A 310 -0.41 -25.50 -4.17
CA ALA A 310 -1.42 -26.47 -3.76
C ALA A 310 -2.85 -25.90 -3.85
N CYS A 311 -3.12 -24.72 -3.28
CA CYS A 311 -4.45 -24.10 -3.33
C CYS A 311 -4.90 -23.82 -4.76
N LEU A 312 -3.99 -23.32 -5.62
CA LEU A 312 -4.32 -23.01 -7.01
C LEU A 312 -4.67 -24.27 -7.82
N GLU A 313 -3.99 -25.41 -7.58
CA GLU A 313 -4.38 -26.70 -8.18
C GLU A 313 -5.68 -27.25 -7.61
N LEU A 314 -6.00 -27.01 -6.33
CA LEU A 314 -7.31 -27.34 -5.76
C LEU A 314 -8.44 -26.53 -6.42
N TYR A 315 -8.21 -25.27 -6.78
CA TYR A 315 -9.18 -24.44 -7.52
C TYR A 315 -9.31 -24.90 -8.99
N ASP A 316 -8.18 -25.14 -9.68
CA ASP A 316 -8.16 -25.65 -11.07
C ASP A 316 -8.92 -26.98 -11.23
N ALA A 317 -8.96 -27.80 -10.18
CA ALA A 317 -9.66 -29.08 -10.13
C ALA A 317 -11.05 -29.02 -9.43
N GLU A 318 -11.56 -27.81 -9.13
CA GLU A 318 -12.84 -27.56 -8.44
C GLU A 318 -13.00 -28.35 -7.12
N LEU A 319 -11.93 -28.62 -6.38
CA LEU A 319 -11.95 -29.58 -5.27
C LEU A 319 -12.50 -29.04 -3.94
N VAL A 320 -12.64 -27.72 -3.81
CA VAL A 320 -13.02 -27.01 -2.58
C VAL A 320 -14.44 -26.45 -2.70
N VAL A 321 -15.15 -26.34 -1.58
CA VAL A 321 -16.51 -25.74 -1.46
C VAL A 321 -16.42 -24.32 -0.90
N GLY A 322 -15.51 -24.10 0.05
CA GLY A 322 -15.14 -22.80 0.57
C GLY A 322 -13.77 -22.85 1.25
N ILE A 323 -13.08 -21.72 1.32
CA ILE A 323 -11.74 -21.59 1.92
C ILE A 323 -11.64 -20.32 2.76
N GLN A 324 -10.89 -20.41 3.86
CA GLN A 324 -10.48 -19.28 4.70
C GLN A 324 -8.99 -19.40 5.01
N ASP A 325 -8.28 -18.28 5.14
CA ASP A 325 -6.92 -18.24 5.68
C ASP A 325 -6.90 -18.45 7.21
N LEU A 326 -5.71 -18.58 7.78
CA LEU A 326 -5.48 -18.43 9.22
C LEU A 326 -4.48 -17.30 9.47
N GLY A 327 -4.95 -16.05 9.41
CA GLY A 327 -4.28 -14.86 9.95
C GLY A 327 -4.40 -14.74 11.48
N GLY A 328 -4.69 -13.51 11.96
CA GLY A 328 -4.92 -13.22 13.37
C GLY A 328 -6.04 -14.10 13.96
N ALA A 329 -5.92 -14.45 15.25
CA ALA A 329 -6.78 -15.44 15.94
C ALA A 329 -6.74 -16.89 15.40
N GLY A 330 -6.09 -17.16 14.25
CA GLY A 330 -5.89 -18.49 13.70
C GLY A 330 -7.16 -19.33 13.57
N LEU A 331 -7.18 -20.52 14.19
CA LEU A 331 -8.32 -21.43 14.14
C LEU A 331 -9.60 -20.82 14.75
N THR A 332 -9.48 -19.88 15.69
CA THR A 332 -10.65 -19.21 16.27
C THR A 332 -11.42 -18.42 15.21
N CYS A 333 -10.74 -17.55 14.46
CA CYS A 333 -11.38 -16.78 13.39
C CYS A 333 -11.88 -17.72 12.29
N ALA A 334 -10.99 -18.55 11.74
CA ALA A 334 -11.29 -19.37 10.57
C ALA A 334 -12.46 -20.34 10.78
N LEU A 335 -12.58 -20.99 11.94
CA LEU A 335 -13.74 -21.87 12.22
C LEU A 335 -15.04 -21.09 12.43
N THR A 336 -14.95 -19.87 12.95
CA THR A 336 -16.11 -19.10 13.39
C THR A 336 -16.71 -18.29 12.25
N GLU A 337 -15.93 -17.52 11.48
CA GLU A 337 -16.44 -16.74 10.36
C GLU A 337 -17.07 -17.62 9.28
N THR A 338 -16.33 -18.66 8.85
CA THR A 338 -16.74 -19.63 7.84
C THR A 338 -18.06 -20.33 8.22
N ALA A 339 -18.32 -20.57 9.51
CA ALA A 339 -19.60 -21.11 9.99
C ALA A 339 -20.70 -20.05 10.10
N ALA A 340 -20.36 -18.84 10.61
CA ALA A 340 -21.31 -17.75 10.82
C ALA A 340 -21.91 -17.25 9.50
N SER A 341 -21.09 -17.03 8.45
CA SER A 341 -21.56 -16.52 7.15
C SER A 341 -22.57 -17.45 6.47
N ALA A 342 -22.39 -18.76 6.64
CA ALA A 342 -23.30 -19.78 6.14
C ALA A 342 -24.50 -20.09 7.05
N GLY A 343 -24.53 -19.53 8.28
CA GLY A 343 -25.50 -19.88 9.33
C GLY A 343 -25.41 -21.34 9.83
N THR A 344 -24.38 -22.07 9.43
CA THR A 344 -24.16 -23.48 9.78
C THR A 344 -23.42 -23.62 11.11
N GLY A 345 -23.12 -24.85 11.50
CA GLY A 345 -22.24 -25.12 12.63
C GLY A 345 -21.04 -25.93 12.17
N MET A 346 -20.15 -26.24 13.10
CA MET A 346 -19.06 -27.19 12.88
C MET A 346 -18.86 -28.07 14.11
N ARG A 347 -18.45 -29.31 13.88
CA ARG A 347 -17.90 -30.19 14.91
C ARG A 347 -16.41 -30.36 14.64
N VAL A 348 -15.56 -30.06 15.62
CA VAL A 348 -14.10 -30.06 15.46
C VAL A 348 -13.42 -30.90 16.54
N TRP A 349 -12.40 -31.64 16.14
CA TRP A 349 -11.63 -32.58 16.95
C TRP A 349 -10.18 -32.08 17.09
N LEU A 350 -9.86 -31.43 18.20
CA LEU A 350 -8.54 -30.81 18.38
C LEU A 350 -7.41 -31.85 18.43
N GLU A 351 -7.68 -33.10 18.84
CA GLU A 351 -6.69 -34.19 18.76
C GLU A 351 -6.29 -34.60 17.34
N ARG A 352 -6.93 -34.02 16.31
CA ARG A 352 -6.54 -34.17 14.90
C ARG A 352 -5.75 -32.98 14.35
N VAL A 353 -5.64 -31.87 15.07
CA VAL A 353 -4.86 -30.71 14.62
C VAL A 353 -3.37 -31.08 14.62
N PRO A 354 -2.63 -30.94 13.51
CA PRO A 354 -1.19 -31.25 13.49
C PRO A 354 -0.40 -30.26 14.36
N LEU A 355 0.11 -30.73 15.51
CA LEU A 355 0.86 -29.90 16.46
C LEU A 355 2.38 -29.93 16.21
N ARG A 356 3.03 -28.80 16.51
CA ARG A 356 4.48 -28.69 16.70
C ARG A 356 4.89 -29.16 18.10
N GLU A 357 4.01 -28.95 19.09
CA GLU A 357 4.22 -29.28 20.50
C GLU A 357 3.04 -30.10 21.05
N ALA A 358 3.26 -31.34 21.47
CA ALA A 358 2.20 -32.24 21.97
C ALA A 358 1.64 -31.85 23.35
N SER A 359 2.18 -30.80 23.96
CA SER A 359 1.80 -30.23 25.26
C SER A 359 0.86 -29.03 25.15
N MET A 360 0.40 -28.64 23.95
CA MET A 360 -0.55 -27.54 23.80
C MET A 360 -1.94 -27.90 24.36
N GLU A 361 -2.56 -26.95 25.03
CA GLU A 361 -3.90 -27.02 25.59
C GLU A 361 -4.96 -26.49 24.60
N PRO A 362 -6.27 -26.83 24.77
CA PRO A 362 -7.30 -26.47 23.79
C PRO A 362 -7.39 -24.98 23.45
N HIS A 363 -7.23 -24.11 24.44
CA HIS A 363 -7.25 -22.65 24.24
C HIS A 363 -6.04 -22.18 23.42
N GLU A 364 -4.88 -22.80 23.60
CA GLU A 364 -3.63 -22.48 22.90
C GLU A 364 -3.65 -22.96 21.44
N ILE A 365 -4.29 -24.11 21.17
CA ILE A 365 -4.48 -24.63 19.80
C ILE A 365 -5.44 -23.73 19.01
N LEU A 366 -6.51 -23.25 19.66
CA LEU A 366 -7.52 -22.37 19.05
C LEU A 366 -7.01 -20.94 18.84
N ALA A 367 -6.21 -20.41 19.77
CA ALA A 367 -5.65 -19.05 19.74
C ALA A 367 -4.29 -18.94 19.02
N SER A 368 -3.74 -20.04 18.50
CA SER A 368 -2.44 -20.06 17.84
C SER A 368 -2.48 -19.36 16.48
N GLU A 369 -1.61 -18.35 16.31
CA GLU A 369 -1.42 -17.56 15.09
C GLU A 369 -0.21 -18.08 14.27
N SER A 370 0.12 -19.37 14.37
CA SER A 370 1.11 -20.01 13.49
C SER A 370 0.80 -19.72 12.01
N GLN A 371 1.83 -19.36 11.26
CA GLN A 371 1.70 -18.90 9.88
C GLN A 371 1.45 -20.06 8.90
N GLU A 372 1.33 -19.73 7.60
CA GLU A 372 1.23 -20.70 6.50
C GLU A 372 0.14 -21.76 6.67
N ARG A 373 -1.09 -21.36 7.02
CA ARG A 373 -2.25 -22.28 7.19
C ARG A 373 -3.51 -21.75 6.48
N MET A 374 -4.30 -22.68 5.92
CA MET A 374 -5.64 -22.45 5.36
C MET A 374 -6.64 -23.46 5.94
N LEU A 375 -7.90 -23.05 6.07
CA LEU A 375 -9.05 -23.90 6.37
C LEU A 375 -9.83 -24.18 5.09
N LEU A 376 -10.06 -25.45 4.76
CA LEU A 376 -10.84 -25.87 3.59
C LEU A 376 -12.15 -26.55 4.02
N VAL A 377 -13.24 -26.26 3.31
CA VAL A 377 -14.49 -27.02 3.35
C VAL A 377 -14.57 -27.87 2.08
N VAL A 378 -14.70 -29.18 2.23
CA VAL A 378 -14.52 -30.17 1.14
C VAL A 378 -15.63 -31.22 1.19
N THR A 379 -16.19 -31.64 0.04
CA THR A 379 -17.19 -32.72 0.06
C THR A 379 -16.54 -34.08 0.37
N PRO A 380 -17.23 -35.03 1.03
CA PRO A 380 -16.64 -36.32 1.43
C PRO A 380 -16.03 -37.12 0.27
N GLU A 381 -16.56 -36.97 -0.95
CA GLU A 381 -16.10 -37.63 -2.17
C GLU A 381 -14.80 -37.01 -2.71
N LYS A 382 -14.57 -35.71 -2.46
CA LYS A 382 -13.41 -34.94 -2.92
C LYS A 382 -12.21 -35.00 -1.96
N LEU A 383 -12.43 -35.36 -0.69
CA LEU A 383 -11.39 -35.39 0.36
C LEU A 383 -10.13 -36.16 -0.06
N GLU A 384 -10.28 -37.36 -0.62
CA GLU A 384 -9.17 -38.23 -1.06
C GLU A 384 -8.35 -37.62 -2.23
N ALA A 385 -8.94 -36.70 -3.00
CA ALA A 385 -8.22 -35.92 -4.01
C ALA A 385 -7.48 -34.74 -3.37
N VAL A 386 -8.12 -33.99 -2.46
CA VAL A 386 -7.50 -32.86 -1.73
C VAL A 386 -6.26 -33.32 -0.96
N LEU A 387 -6.34 -34.44 -0.23
CA LEU A 387 -5.21 -34.98 0.51
C LEU A 387 -4.03 -35.38 -0.41
N LYS A 388 -4.30 -35.85 -1.63
CA LYS A 388 -3.26 -36.19 -2.62
C LYS A 388 -2.63 -34.97 -3.27
N THR A 389 -3.40 -33.89 -3.48
CA THR A 389 -2.82 -32.61 -3.94
C THR A 389 -1.91 -32.04 -2.86
N ALA A 390 -2.30 -32.09 -1.58
CA ALA A 390 -1.43 -31.69 -0.47
C ALA A 390 -0.15 -32.56 -0.38
N GLU A 391 -0.28 -33.90 -0.45
CA GLU A 391 0.86 -34.83 -0.49
C GLU A 391 1.82 -34.56 -1.66
N LYS A 392 1.27 -34.30 -2.87
CA LYS A 392 2.03 -33.96 -4.08
C LYS A 392 2.92 -32.72 -3.88
N TRP A 393 2.42 -31.70 -3.20
CA TRP A 393 3.16 -30.46 -2.91
C TRP A 393 3.95 -30.50 -1.59
N GLY A 394 3.88 -31.59 -0.82
CA GLY A 394 4.57 -31.72 0.47
C GLY A 394 3.95 -30.91 1.62
N VAL A 395 2.71 -30.45 1.44
CA VAL A 395 1.94 -29.66 2.41
C VAL A 395 1.15 -30.61 3.33
N TRP A 396 1.04 -30.32 4.63
CA TRP A 396 0.18 -31.12 5.50
C TRP A 396 -1.29 -30.79 5.22
N ALA A 397 -2.15 -31.80 5.15
CA ALA A 397 -3.60 -31.62 5.18
C ALA A 397 -4.22 -32.66 6.12
N THR A 398 -5.21 -32.27 6.93
CA THR A 398 -5.86 -33.18 7.90
C THR A 398 -7.32 -32.80 8.14
N ALA A 399 -8.20 -33.80 8.10
CA ALA A 399 -9.64 -33.66 8.37
C ALA A 399 -9.92 -33.47 9.88
N ILE A 400 -9.90 -32.21 10.31
CA ILE A 400 -10.08 -31.79 11.71
C ILE A 400 -11.55 -31.69 12.14
N GLY A 401 -12.51 -31.64 11.21
CA GLY A 401 -13.92 -31.42 11.55
C GLY A 401 -14.93 -31.78 10.46
N GLU A 402 -16.20 -31.50 10.73
CA GLU A 402 -17.33 -31.63 9.83
C GLU A 402 -18.30 -30.44 9.99
N VAL A 403 -18.89 -29.96 8.89
CA VAL A 403 -19.94 -28.94 8.89
C VAL A 403 -21.23 -29.56 9.42
N THR A 404 -21.87 -28.92 10.41
CA THR A 404 -23.12 -29.38 11.02
C THR A 404 -24.30 -28.51 10.59
N ALA A 405 -25.49 -29.10 10.57
CA ALA A 405 -26.71 -28.41 10.18
C ALA A 405 -27.14 -27.38 11.24
N PRO A 406 -27.89 -26.33 10.84
CA PRO A 406 -28.70 -25.53 11.76
C PRO A 406 -29.63 -26.41 12.59
N SER A 407 -30.05 -25.90 13.75
CA SER A 407 -30.94 -26.61 14.66
C SER A 407 -32.33 -26.83 14.03
N PRO A 408 -33.03 -27.95 14.30
CA PRO A 408 -34.36 -28.24 13.73
C PRO A 408 -35.48 -27.24 14.07
N ASP A 409 -35.25 -26.37 15.05
CA ASP A 409 -36.14 -25.26 15.44
C ASP A 409 -35.82 -23.93 14.73
N GLY A 410 -34.87 -23.94 13.79
CA GLY A 410 -34.49 -22.79 12.98
C GLY A 410 -33.40 -21.89 13.59
N GLN A 411 -32.81 -22.27 14.73
CA GLN A 411 -31.63 -21.58 15.23
C GLN A 411 -30.39 -21.89 14.36
N PRO A 412 -29.41 -20.96 14.24
CA PRO A 412 -28.12 -21.23 13.60
C PRO A 412 -27.43 -22.49 14.14
N GLY A 413 -26.53 -23.05 13.34
CA GLY A 413 -25.70 -24.16 13.82
C GLY A 413 -24.76 -23.72 14.95
N ARG A 414 -24.14 -24.70 15.62
CA ARG A 414 -23.22 -24.45 16.74
C ARG A 414 -21.80 -24.90 16.41
N LEU A 415 -20.81 -24.15 16.89
CA LEU A 415 -19.41 -24.51 16.88
C LEU A 415 -19.12 -25.35 18.13
N VAL A 416 -18.93 -26.65 17.90
CA VAL A 416 -18.79 -27.69 18.92
C VAL A 416 -17.37 -28.26 18.82
N VAL A 417 -16.48 -27.85 19.71
CA VAL A 417 -15.08 -28.28 19.70
C VAL A 417 -14.82 -29.26 20.84
N THR A 418 -14.19 -30.38 20.49
CA THR A 418 -13.83 -31.46 21.41
C THR A 418 -12.33 -31.68 21.47
N TRP A 419 -11.86 -32.14 22.63
CA TRP A 419 -10.48 -32.56 22.89
C TRP A 419 -10.50 -33.81 23.76
N ARG A 420 -10.01 -34.94 23.23
CA ARG A 420 -9.90 -36.23 23.96
C ARG A 420 -11.24 -36.65 24.58
N ASP A 421 -12.28 -36.69 23.74
CA ASP A 421 -13.69 -36.98 24.09
C ASP A 421 -14.34 -35.98 25.08
N GLN A 422 -13.68 -34.88 25.45
CA GLN A 422 -14.26 -33.81 26.27
C GLN A 422 -14.77 -32.65 25.42
N LEU A 423 -15.93 -32.10 25.77
CA LEU A 423 -16.49 -30.89 25.15
C LEU A 423 -15.87 -29.64 25.78
N VAL A 424 -15.12 -28.87 24.99
CA VAL A 424 -14.33 -27.71 25.43
C VAL A 424 -14.84 -26.37 24.89
N VAL A 425 -15.58 -26.38 23.78
CA VAL A 425 -16.30 -25.21 23.23
C VAL A 425 -17.68 -25.67 22.77
N ASP A 426 -18.72 -24.95 23.16
CA ASP A 426 -20.08 -25.08 22.62
C ASP A 426 -20.71 -23.69 22.50
N VAL A 427 -20.53 -23.04 21.35
CA VAL A 427 -20.92 -21.64 21.10
C VAL A 427 -21.75 -21.47 19.82
N PRO A 428 -22.63 -20.45 19.74
CA PRO A 428 -23.11 -19.95 18.44
C PRO A 428 -21.93 -19.28 17.70
N PRO A 429 -21.66 -19.57 16.41
CA PRO A 429 -20.61 -18.91 15.66
C PRO A 429 -20.85 -17.40 15.54
N GLY A 430 -22.09 -17.00 15.22
CA GLY A 430 -22.47 -15.59 15.09
C GLY A 430 -22.31 -14.77 16.39
N SER A 431 -22.30 -15.38 17.58
CA SER A 431 -22.13 -14.59 18.80
C SER A 431 -20.68 -14.15 19.06
N LEU A 432 -19.72 -14.76 18.36
CA LEU A 432 -18.32 -14.33 18.34
C LEU A 432 -18.06 -13.23 17.30
N VAL A 433 -18.80 -13.23 16.17
CA VAL A 433 -18.57 -12.34 15.01
C VAL A 433 -19.57 -11.18 14.93
N ASP A 434 -20.87 -11.49 14.96
CA ASP A 434 -21.96 -10.55 14.75
C ASP A 434 -22.39 -9.85 16.04
N ASP A 435 -22.47 -10.59 17.15
CA ASP A 435 -22.77 -10.02 18.48
C ASP A 435 -21.58 -9.26 19.08
N GLY A 436 -20.46 -9.07 18.37
CA GLY A 436 -19.35 -8.25 18.86
C GLY A 436 -19.81 -6.87 19.38
N PRO A 437 -19.17 -6.33 20.43
CA PRO A 437 -19.46 -4.97 20.90
C PRO A 437 -19.27 -3.95 19.77
N VAL A 438 -20.11 -2.92 19.72
CA VAL A 438 -19.99 -1.82 18.76
C VAL A 438 -20.15 -0.51 19.51
N TYR A 439 -19.10 0.31 19.53
CA TYR A 439 -19.00 1.51 20.33
C TYR A 439 -19.14 2.78 19.48
N ALA A 440 -20.18 3.57 19.77
CA ALA A 440 -20.19 4.99 19.44
C ALA A 440 -19.27 5.72 20.45
N ARG A 441 -17.96 5.67 20.20
CA ARG A 441 -16.94 6.34 21.04
C ARG A 441 -17.19 7.86 21.07
N PRO A 442 -16.91 8.56 22.19
CA PRO A 442 -16.98 10.01 22.22
C PRO A 442 -15.98 10.64 21.22
N MET A 443 -16.40 11.68 20.52
CA MET A 443 -15.56 12.44 19.59
C MET A 443 -15.52 13.92 20.01
N ARG A 444 -14.34 14.54 19.90
CA ARG A 444 -14.15 15.98 20.14
C ARG A 444 -12.90 16.44 19.39
N GLU A 445 -13.05 17.44 18.54
CA GLU A 445 -11.96 18.16 17.86
C GLU A 445 -10.75 18.45 18.80
N PRO A 446 -9.50 18.18 18.38
CA PRO A 446 -8.30 18.48 19.18
C PRO A 446 -8.20 19.97 19.52
N ALA A 447 -8.07 20.30 20.80
CA ALA A 447 -8.16 21.68 21.30
C ALA A 447 -7.00 22.59 20.84
N ASP A 448 -5.92 22.01 20.33
CA ASP A 448 -4.75 22.67 19.75
C ASP A 448 -4.89 22.94 18.24
N LEU A 449 -5.82 22.28 17.54
CA LEU A 449 -5.92 22.30 16.07
C LEU A 449 -6.03 23.72 15.51
N ILE A 450 -6.83 24.58 16.15
CA ILE A 450 -7.00 25.99 15.75
C ILE A 450 -5.71 26.83 15.90
N LEU A 451 -4.82 26.46 16.82
CA LEU A 451 -3.51 27.12 16.98
C LEU A 451 -2.50 26.58 15.97
N LEU A 452 -2.52 25.26 15.74
CA LEU A 452 -1.71 24.59 14.73
C LEU A 452 -2.01 25.14 13.33
N GLN A 453 -3.29 25.28 12.97
CA GLN A 453 -3.73 25.84 11.69
C GLN A 453 -3.48 27.35 11.54
N ALA A 454 -3.30 28.08 12.65
CA ALA A 454 -2.95 29.50 12.61
C ALA A 454 -1.45 29.76 12.37
N ASP A 455 -0.58 28.82 12.75
CA ASP A 455 0.88 28.93 12.62
C ASP A 455 1.35 28.54 11.20
N ARG A 456 1.11 29.43 10.23
CA ARG A 456 1.24 29.13 8.80
C ARG A 456 2.68 29.21 8.27
N ALA A 457 3.13 28.15 7.60
CA ALA A 457 4.45 28.08 6.99
C ALA A 457 4.68 29.13 5.88
N GLU A 458 3.62 29.66 5.25
CA GLU A 458 3.76 30.77 4.28
C GLU A 458 4.37 32.05 4.90
N THR A 459 4.36 32.18 6.23
CA THR A 459 4.98 33.31 6.94
C THR A 459 6.49 33.13 7.17
N LEU A 460 7.04 31.93 6.96
CA LEU A 460 8.44 31.61 7.22
C LEU A 460 9.42 32.30 6.25
N PRO A 461 10.69 32.53 6.64
CA PRO A 461 11.70 33.17 5.80
C PRO A 461 12.04 32.36 4.54
N ARG A 462 11.49 32.77 3.39
CA ARG A 462 11.70 32.11 2.10
C ARG A 462 13.00 32.53 1.38
N PRO A 463 13.67 31.61 0.66
CA PRO A 463 14.73 31.94 -0.29
C PRO A 463 14.32 33.03 -1.31
N ALA A 464 15.19 34.01 -1.52
CA ALA A 464 14.91 35.21 -2.33
C ALA A 464 16.00 35.53 -3.37
N ASN A 465 16.94 34.62 -3.61
CA ASN A 465 18.05 34.80 -4.54
C ASN A 465 18.54 33.45 -5.13
N PRO A 466 19.21 33.47 -6.29
CA PRO A 466 19.87 32.34 -6.95
C PRO A 466 20.56 31.32 -6.04
N ASP A 467 21.53 31.76 -5.24
CA ASP A 467 22.37 30.85 -4.43
C ASP A 467 21.56 30.18 -3.30
N ALA A 468 20.64 30.92 -2.68
CA ALA A 468 19.76 30.38 -1.64
C ALA A 468 18.74 29.37 -2.19
N LEU A 469 18.23 29.57 -3.42
CA LEU A 469 17.38 28.60 -4.12
C LEU A 469 18.15 27.32 -4.44
N ARG A 470 19.39 27.46 -4.93
CA ARG A 470 20.31 26.34 -5.22
C ARG A 470 20.64 25.52 -3.96
N GLU A 471 20.93 26.19 -2.84
CA GLU A 471 21.19 25.53 -1.56
C GLU A 471 19.93 24.81 -1.03
N THR A 472 18.76 25.45 -1.15
CA THR A 472 17.48 24.86 -0.72
C THR A 472 17.18 23.57 -1.48
N LEU A 473 17.36 23.55 -2.81
CA LEU A 473 17.21 22.33 -3.60
C LEU A 473 18.17 21.23 -3.16
N LEU A 474 19.46 21.52 -3.04
CA LEU A 474 20.46 20.53 -2.63
C LEU A 474 20.26 20.00 -1.20
N ARG A 475 19.66 20.79 -0.31
CA ARG A 475 19.27 20.35 1.05
C ARG A 475 18.02 19.46 0.99
N MET A 476 17.02 19.84 0.21
CA MET A 476 15.76 19.09 0.08
C MET A 476 15.98 17.73 -0.56
N ILE A 477 16.62 17.62 -1.74
CA ILE A 477 16.87 16.31 -2.39
C ILE A 477 17.77 15.37 -1.57
N ALA A 478 18.43 15.88 -0.52
CA ALA A 478 19.25 15.11 0.41
C ALA A 478 18.53 14.79 1.75
N SER A 479 17.27 15.23 1.94
CA SER A 479 16.45 14.87 3.11
C SER A 479 16.07 13.38 3.08
N PRO A 480 15.83 12.71 4.21
CA PRO A 480 15.46 11.30 4.21
C PRO A 480 14.18 10.98 3.40
N ASN A 481 13.22 11.91 3.37
CA ASN A 481 11.94 11.74 2.69
C ASN A 481 12.04 12.00 1.18
N LEU A 482 12.88 12.96 0.75
CA LEU A 482 13.09 13.30 -0.66
C LEU A 482 14.34 12.68 -1.30
N ALA A 483 15.16 11.96 -0.53
CA ALA A 483 16.33 11.24 -1.05
C ALA A 483 15.94 9.91 -1.71
N ASP A 484 16.85 9.44 -2.56
CA ASP A 484 16.78 8.17 -3.27
C ASP A 484 16.45 6.97 -2.36
N LYS A 485 15.50 6.14 -2.80
CA LYS A 485 15.05 4.92 -2.11
C LYS A 485 15.71 3.63 -2.64
N THR A 486 16.77 3.72 -3.44
CA THR A 486 17.45 2.57 -4.04
C THR A 486 18.10 1.68 -2.98
N TRP A 487 18.62 2.25 -1.88
CA TRP A 487 19.15 1.47 -0.73
C TRP A 487 18.12 0.49 -0.15
N VAL A 488 16.83 0.84 -0.15
CA VAL A 488 15.75 -0.07 0.26
C VAL A 488 15.42 -1.03 -0.89
N THR A 489 15.08 -0.49 -2.05
CA THR A 489 14.46 -1.27 -3.14
C THR A 489 15.43 -2.18 -3.91
N GLU A 490 16.75 -2.05 -3.77
CA GLU A 490 17.72 -3.06 -4.26
C GLU A 490 17.74 -4.35 -3.43
N GLN A 491 17.12 -4.36 -2.25
CA GLN A 491 16.99 -5.56 -1.41
C GLN A 491 15.78 -6.42 -1.81
N TYR A 492 14.94 -5.94 -2.74
CA TYR A 492 13.73 -6.59 -3.23
C TYR A 492 13.89 -7.05 -4.70
N ASP A 493 13.37 -8.23 -5.02
CA ASP A 493 13.16 -8.62 -6.41
C ASP A 493 12.02 -7.75 -7.02
N ARG A 494 12.17 -7.38 -8.29
CA ARG A 494 11.19 -6.59 -9.06
C ARG A 494 10.93 -7.14 -10.47
N TYR A 495 11.45 -8.33 -10.80
CA TYR A 495 11.48 -8.91 -12.15
C TYR A 495 10.98 -10.35 -12.23
N VAL A 496 10.88 -11.05 -11.10
CA VAL A 496 10.30 -12.40 -11.03
C VAL A 496 8.89 -12.42 -11.62
N LEU A 497 8.49 -13.58 -12.19
CA LEU A 497 7.34 -13.75 -13.10
C LEU A 497 7.46 -13.04 -14.47
N GLY A 498 8.40 -12.11 -14.69
CA GLY A 498 8.69 -11.51 -16.01
C GLY A 498 7.63 -10.53 -16.55
N ASN A 499 6.71 -10.10 -15.70
CA ASN A 499 5.55 -9.28 -16.06
C ASN A 499 5.62 -7.82 -15.58
N THR A 500 6.61 -7.45 -14.76
CA THR A 500 6.84 -6.06 -14.36
C THR A 500 7.21 -5.18 -15.56
N VAL A 501 6.54 -4.03 -15.68
CA VAL A 501 6.74 -3.05 -16.77
C VAL A 501 7.27 -1.73 -16.23
N LEU A 502 6.72 -1.27 -15.09
CA LEU A 502 7.25 -0.18 -14.26
C LEU A 502 7.27 -0.64 -12.80
N ALA A 503 8.23 -0.13 -12.04
CA ALA A 503 8.42 -0.35 -10.60
C ALA A 503 9.32 0.77 -10.06
N GLN A 504 9.64 0.76 -8.76
CA GLN A 504 10.39 1.84 -8.11
C GLN A 504 11.68 2.24 -8.87
N PRO A 505 11.97 3.54 -9.01
CA PRO A 505 11.28 4.70 -8.45
C PRO A 505 10.22 5.35 -9.39
N GLU A 506 9.65 4.66 -10.38
CA GLU A 506 8.56 5.26 -11.19
C GLU A 506 7.30 5.49 -10.30
N ASP A 507 6.45 6.47 -10.64
CA ASP A 507 5.30 6.94 -9.85
C ASP A 507 4.29 5.83 -9.47
N SER A 508 4.27 4.72 -10.20
CA SER A 508 3.41 3.57 -9.90
C SER A 508 3.99 2.26 -10.43
N GLY A 509 3.72 1.18 -9.70
CA GLY A 509 4.04 -0.17 -10.14
C GLY A 509 3.07 -0.61 -11.24
N VAL A 510 3.60 -1.11 -12.36
CA VAL A 510 2.79 -1.59 -13.50
C VAL A 510 3.14 -3.04 -13.83
N ILE A 511 2.12 -3.90 -13.81
CA ILE A 511 2.21 -5.33 -14.11
C ILE A 511 1.39 -5.66 -15.37
N ARG A 512 2.00 -6.41 -16.30
CA ARG A 512 1.29 -7.09 -17.40
C ARG A 512 0.52 -8.29 -16.86
N ILE A 513 -0.76 -8.38 -17.21
CA ILE A 513 -1.66 -9.42 -16.71
C ILE A 513 -1.99 -10.45 -17.82
N ASP A 514 -2.12 -10.02 -19.08
CA ASP A 514 -2.19 -10.91 -20.24
C ASP A 514 -1.14 -10.53 -21.30
N GLU A 515 -0.29 -11.49 -21.67
CA GLU A 515 0.73 -11.31 -22.71
C GLU A 515 0.15 -11.22 -24.14
N ARG A 516 -1.07 -11.73 -24.35
CA ARG A 516 -1.69 -11.85 -25.67
C ARG A 516 -2.43 -10.58 -26.09
N THR A 517 -3.13 -9.92 -25.16
CA THR A 517 -3.74 -8.59 -25.38
C THR A 517 -2.80 -7.45 -25.03
N GLY A 518 -1.88 -7.66 -24.08
CA GLY A 518 -1.10 -6.59 -23.45
C GLY A 518 -1.80 -5.97 -22.23
N LEU A 519 -2.99 -6.43 -21.85
CA LEU A 519 -3.73 -5.93 -20.69
C LEU A 519 -2.86 -5.94 -19.42
N GLY A 520 -2.96 -4.90 -18.61
CA GLY A 520 -2.33 -4.86 -17.31
C GLY A 520 -2.92 -3.85 -16.34
N VAL A 521 -2.30 -3.77 -15.16
CA VAL A 521 -2.73 -2.88 -14.07
C VAL A 521 -1.59 -1.99 -13.61
N ALA A 522 -1.95 -0.79 -13.19
CA ALA A 522 -1.10 0.15 -12.48
C ALA A 522 -1.61 0.30 -11.03
N LEU A 523 -0.70 0.54 -10.10
CA LEU A 523 -1.04 0.63 -8.68
C LEU A 523 -0.13 1.64 -7.98
N SER A 524 -0.70 2.44 -7.08
CA SER A 524 0.02 3.33 -6.15
C SER A 524 -0.46 3.12 -4.71
N VAL A 525 0.34 3.54 -3.73
CA VAL A 525 0.03 3.55 -2.30
C VAL A 525 0.63 4.81 -1.66
N ASP A 526 -0.21 5.68 -1.10
CA ASP A 526 0.20 7.03 -0.71
C ASP A 526 -0.47 7.44 0.63
N GLY A 527 0.24 8.19 1.49
CA GLY A 527 -0.32 8.59 2.79
C GLY A 527 0.51 9.59 3.60
N ASN A 528 0.46 10.88 3.25
CA ASN A 528 1.12 11.94 4.01
C ASN A 528 0.41 12.25 5.35
N GLY A 529 0.97 11.73 6.45
CA GLY A 529 0.43 11.92 7.80
C GLY A 529 0.53 13.35 8.35
N ARG A 530 1.40 14.22 7.81
CA ARG A 530 1.46 15.64 8.22
C ARG A 530 0.24 16.39 7.72
N TYR A 531 -0.17 16.19 6.47
CA TYR A 531 -1.40 16.78 5.96
C TYR A 531 -2.62 16.34 6.77
N ALA A 532 -2.76 15.04 7.06
CA ALA A 532 -3.85 14.52 7.88
C ALA A 532 -3.77 14.92 9.37
N ARG A 533 -2.61 15.37 9.85
CA ARG A 533 -2.44 16.00 11.18
C ARG A 533 -2.89 17.47 11.22
N LEU A 534 -2.73 18.20 10.11
CA LEU A 534 -3.19 19.59 9.94
C LEU A 534 -4.70 19.68 9.65
N ASP A 535 -5.23 18.78 8.82
CA ASP A 535 -6.65 18.58 8.58
C ASP A 535 -6.90 17.10 8.18
N PRO A 536 -7.56 16.27 9.02
CA PRO A 536 -7.76 14.86 8.72
C PRO A 536 -8.69 14.60 7.53
N TYR A 537 -9.64 15.50 7.24
CA TYR A 537 -10.56 15.34 6.12
C TYR A 537 -9.87 15.67 4.78
N HIS A 538 -9.23 16.85 4.70
CA HIS A 538 -8.53 17.28 3.48
C HIS A 538 -7.23 16.50 3.27
N GLY A 539 -6.48 16.18 4.32
CA GLY A 539 -5.29 15.33 4.25
C GLY A 539 -5.58 13.92 3.72
N THR A 540 -6.75 13.34 4.05
CA THR A 540 -7.15 12.04 3.48
C THR A 540 -7.59 12.17 2.02
N LYS A 541 -8.23 13.29 1.63
CA LYS A 541 -8.51 13.57 0.21
C LYS A 541 -7.23 13.81 -0.60
N LEU A 542 -6.17 14.39 -0.01
CA LEU A 542 -4.86 14.51 -0.64
C LEU A 542 -4.22 13.14 -0.89
N ALA A 543 -4.16 12.26 0.11
CA ALA A 543 -3.62 10.90 -0.07
C ALA A 543 -4.37 10.10 -1.16
N LEU A 544 -5.70 10.25 -1.24
CA LEU A 544 -6.49 9.68 -2.34
C LEU A 544 -6.15 10.29 -3.70
N ALA A 545 -5.99 11.61 -3.78
CA ALA A 545 -5.67 12.32 -5.02
C ALA A 545 -4.25 12.00 -5.52
N GLU A 546 -3.29 11.91 -4.62
CA GLU A 546 -1.90 11.54 -4.87
C GLU A 546 -1.82 10.13 -5.48
N ALA A 547 -2.41 9.13 -4.81
CA ALA A 547 -2.49 7.76 -5.35
C ALA A 547 -3.26 7.67 -6.69
N TYR A 548 -4.33 8.46 -6.84
CA TYR A 548 -5.09 8.54 -8.09
C TYR A 548 -4.26 9.14 -9.25
N ARG A 549 -3.50 10.20 -8.96
CA ARG A 549 -2.62 10.91 -9.89
C ARG A 549 -1.40 10.08 -10.27
N ASN A 550 -0.78 9.40 -9.30
CA ASN A 550 0.36 8.50 -9.49
C ASN A 550 0.01 7.32 -10.42
N VAL A 551 -1.18 6.72 -10.24
CA VAL A 551 -1.72 5.77 -11.22
C VAL A 551 -1.94 6.42 -12.59
N ALA A 552 -2.55 7.61 -12.62
CA ALA A 552 -2.94 8.27 -13.86
C ALA A 552 -1.77 8.79 -14.72
N VAL A 553 -0.65 9.21 -14.14
CA VAL A 553 0.53 9.66 -14.92
C VAL A 553 1.15 8.53 -15.73
N THR A 554 0.96 7.26 -15.35
CA THR A 554 1.36 6.11 -16.18
C THR A 554 0.53 5.96 -17.46
N GLY A 555 -0.56 6.70 -17.61
CA GLY A 555 -1.59 6.54 -18.65
C GLY A 555 -2.68 5.52 -18.28
N ALA A 556 -2.59 4.88 -17.12
CA ALA A 556 -3.63 3.97 -16.64
C ALA A 556 -4.90 4.73 -16.21
N LYS A 557 -6.06 4.10 -16.35
CA LYS A 557 -7.31 4.63 -15.79
C LYS A 557 -7.53 4.08 -14.37
N PRO A 558 -7.57 4.91 -13.31
CA PRO A 558 -7.95 4.47 -11.98
C PRO A 558 -9.40 3.93 -11.93
N ILE A 559 -9.64 2.86 -11.17
CA ILE A 559 -10.95 2.20 -11.08
C ILE A 559 -11.38 1.77 -9.66
N ALA A 560 -10.46 1.66 -8.69
CA ALA A 560 -10.76 1.10 -7.38
C ALA A 560 -9.77 1.54 -6.29
N VAL A 561 -10.19 1.48 -5.02
CA VAL A 561 -9.42 1.94 -3.86
C VAL A 561 -9.35 0.86 -2.77
N THR A 562 -8.19 0.71 -2.13
CA THR A 562 -8.00 0.04 -0.84
C THR A 562 -7.39 1.03 0.18
N ASN A 563 -7.42 0.72 1.47
CA ASN A 563 -6.93 1.65 2.50
C ASN A 563 -6.43 0.94 3.76
N CYS A 564 -5.44 1.54 4.42
CA CYS A 564 -4.93 1.13 5.73
C CYS A 564 -4.94 2.34 6.68
N LEU A 565 -5.88 2.35 7.63
CA LEU A 565 -6.13 3.49 8.50
C LEU A 565 -5.34 3.32 9.80
N ASN A 566 -4.17 3.97 9.90
CA ASN A 566 -3.30 3.89 11.08
C ASN A 566 -3.52 5.09 12.02
N PHE A 567 -3.95 4.82 13.25
CA PHE A 567 -4.34 5.81 14.25
C PHE A 567 -3.91 5.40 15.67
N GLY A 568 -3.92 6.35 16.61
CA GLY A 568 -3.71 6.12 18.05
C GLY A 568 -4.88 5.38 18.72
N SER A 569 -5.04 5.55 20.04
CA SER A 569 -6.13 4.93 20.79
C SER A 569 -7.50 5.53 20.42
N PRO A 570 -8.51 4.72 20.05
CA PRO A 570 -9.89 5.17 19.79
C PRO A 570 -10.64 5.52 21.09
N GLU A 571 -9.97 5.44 22.25
CA GLU A 571 -10.50 5.88 23.53
C GLU A 571 -10.24 7.38 23.78
N ASP A 572 -9.30 7.99 23.05
CA ASP A 572 -9.13 9.45 23.05
C ASP A 572 -10.12 10.12 22.08
N PRO A 573 -10.95 11.08 22.54
CA PRO A 573 -11.95 11.72 21.68
C PRO A 573 -11.38 12.56 20.52
N GLY A 574 -10.15 13.03 20.63
CA GLY A 574 -9.43 13.74 19.56
C GLY A 574 -8.99 12.79 18.46
N VAL A 575 -8.36 11.67 18.84
CA VAL A 575 -7.97 10.61 17.89
C VAL A 575 -9.19 10.03 17.19
N MET A 576 -10.28 9.77 17.92
CA MET A 576 -11.51 9.25 17.32
C MET A 576 -12.18 10.27 16.38
N TRP A 577 -12.15 11.57 16.71
CA TRP A 577 -12.61 12.62 15.79
C TRP A 577 -11.76 12.66 14.51
N GLN A 578 -10.43 12.59 14.62
CA GLN A 578 -9.52 12.53 13.46
C GLN A 578 -9.80 11.30 12.58
N PHE A 579 -10.04 10.13 13.18
CA PHE A 579 -10.41 8.91 12.46
C PHE A 579 -11.74 9.06 11.70
N ALA A 580 -12.77 9.60 12.37
CA ALA A 580 -14.08 9.78 11.78
C ALA A 580 -14.05 10.76 10.58
N GLU A 581 -13.29 11.84 10.69
CA GLU A 581 -13.11 12.83 9.62
C GLU A 581 -12.24 12.30 8.48
N ALA A 582 -11.24 11.46 8.74
CA ALA A 582 -10.45 10.78 7.71
C ALA A 582 -11.30 9.79 6.89
N VAL A 583 -12.07 8.92 7.58
CA VAL A 583 -13.03 8.00 6.92
C VAL A 583 -14.06 8.79 6.10
N ARG A 584 -14.55 9.92 6.62
CA ARG A 584 -15.46 10.81 5.89
C ARG A 584 -14.78 11.41 4.65
N GLY A 585 -13.52 11.82 4.75
CA GLY A 585 -12.71 12.35 3.66
C GLY A 585 -12.52 11.35 2.51
N LEU A 586 -12.10 10.13 2.85
CA LEU A 586 -11.96 9.05 1.88
C LEU A 586 -13.30 8.68 1.23
N ALA A 587 -14.37 8.54 2.02
CA ALA A 587 -15.69 8.17 1.49
C ALA A 587 -16.29 9.26 0.58
N ASP A 588 -16.18 10.53 0.97
CA ASP A 588 -16.62 11.67 0.14
C ASP A 588 -15.77 11.77 -1.15
N GLY A 589 -14.46 11.51 -1.08
CA GLY A 589 -13.56 11.57 -2.24
C GLY A 589 -13.76 10.43 -3.23
N CYS A 590 -13.96 9.19 -2.75
CA CYS A 590 -14.26 8.03 -3.57
C CYS A 590 -15.58 8.20 -4.36
N LEU A 591 -16.61 8.77 -3.70
CA LEU A 591 -17.87 9.12 -4.35
C LEU A 591 -17.71 10.21 -5.42
N GLU A 592 -16.85 11.22 -5.17
CA GLU A 592 -16.62 12.35 -6.07
C GLU A 592 -15.81 11.97 -7.32
N LEU A 593 -14.78 11.13 -7.17
CA LEU A 593 -14.00 10.55 -8.27
C LEU A 593 -14.78 9.48 -9.04
N GLY A 594 -15.66 8.73 -8.35
CA GLY A 594 -16.45 7.64 -8.92
C GLY A 594 -15.76 6.27 -8.87
N ILE A 595 -14.87 6.05 -7.89
CA ILE A 595 -14.16 4.78 -7.68
C ILE A 595 -14.41 4.23 -6.27
N PRO A 596 -14.85 2.97 -6.10
CA PRO A 596 -15.25 2.45 -4.79
C PRO A 596 -14.06 1.99 -3.95
N VAL A 597 -14.23 2.08 -2.62
CA VAL A 597 -13.39 1.33 -1.67
C VAL A 597 -13.81 -0.13 -1.71
N THR A 598 -12.87 -1.03 -2.05
CA THR A 598 -13.13 -2.46 -2.22
C THR A 598 -12.94 -3.25 -0.92
N GLY A 599 -12.00 -2.81 -0.09
CA GLY A 599 -11.62 -3.39 1.19
C GLY A 599 -10.47 -2.61 1.82
N GLY A 600 -10.04 -3.00 3.02
CA GLY A 600 -8.97 -2.33 3.75
C GLY A 600 -8.85 -2.81 5.20
N ASN A 601 -8.00 -2.15 5.97
CA ASN A 601 -7.67 -2.49 7.35
C ASN A 601 -7.65 -1.25 8.27
N VAL A 602 -7.88 -1.43 9.57
CA VAL A 602 -7.77 -0.36 10.58
C VAL A 602 -6.78 -0.78 11.67
N SER A 603 -5.74 0.02 11.84
CA SER A 603 -4.74 -0.12 12.90
C SER A 603 -4.95 0.96 13.95
N PHE A 604 -5.47 0.58 15.11
CA PHE A 604 -5.61 1.45 16.28
C PHE A 604 -4.49 1.24 17.29
N TYR A 605 -4.46 2.04 18.35
CA TYR A 605 -3.51 1.95 19.46
C TYR A 605 -2.03 2.13 19.05
N ASN A 606 -1.75 2.78 17.92
CA ASN A 606 -0.41 3.22 17.53
C ASN A 606 0.01 4.44 18.38
N GLN A 607 0.27 4.21 19.67
CA GLN A 607 0.74 5.21 20.61
C GLN A 607 1.59 4.61 21.73
N THR A 608 2.58 5.38 22.20
CA THR A 608 3.42 5.04 23.35
C THR A 608 3.09 5.98 24.50
N GLY A 609 2.58 5.44 25.61
CA GLY A 609 1.98 6.26 26.67
C GLY A 609 0.88 7.19 26.13
N ALA A 610 1.09 8.50 26.23
CA ALA A 610 0.16 9.54 25.75
C ALA A 610 0.51 10.11 24.36
N ALA A 611 1.62 9.68 23.74
CA ALA A 611 2.05 10.17 22.43
C ALA A 611 1.57 9.25 21.32
N ALA A 612 0.54 9.69 20.58
CA ALA A 612 0.06 9.03 19.37
C ALA A 612 0.85 9.47 18.13
N ILE A 613 0.88 8.58 17.13
CA ILE A 613 1.29 8.94 15.76
C ILE A 613 0.44 10.06 15.18
N HIS A 614 0.88 10.64 14.08
CA HIS A 614 -0.03 11.41 13.22
C HIS A 614 -1.10 10.50 12.60
N PRO A 615 -2.34 10.99 12.38
CA PRO A 615 -3.33 10.31 11.54
C PRO A 615 -2.70 9.87 10.22
N THR A 616 -2.62 8.56 9.96
CA THR A 616 -1.94 8.05 8.75
C THR A 616 -2.85 7.09 7.98
N PRO A 617 -3.84 7.64 7.25
CA PRO A 617 -4.65 6.90 6.30
C PRO A 617 -3.82 6.67 5.02
N VAL A 618 -3.25 5.49 4.88
CA VAL A 618 -2.61 5.06 3.63
C VAL A 618 -3.70 4.65 2.65
N VAL A 619 -3.69 5.21 1.45
CA VAL A 619 -4.68 4.95 0.39
C VAL A 619 -3.97 4.28 -0.78
N GLY A 620 -4.44 3.10 -1.17
CA GLY A 620 -3.95 2.38 -2.35
C GLY A 620 -4.95 2.50 -3.50
N VAL A 621 -4.51 2.92 -4.69
CA VAL A 621 -5.39 3.08 -5.86
C VAL A 621 -4.94 2.14 -6.98
N LEU A 622 -5.90 1.40 -7.54
CA LEU A 622 -5.72 0.49 -8.68
C LEU A 622 -6.25 1.13 -9.96
N GLY A 623 -5.48 1.05 -11.04
CA GLY A 623 -5.90 1.39 -12.40
C GLY A 623 -5.60 0.30 -13.42
N VAL A 624 -6.16 0.44 -14.62
CA VAL A 624 -6.03 -0.51 -15.74
C VAL A 624 -5.42 0.18 -16.97
N LEU A 625 -4.58 -0.57 -17.68
CA LEU A 625 -4.05 -0.27 -19.00
C LEU A 625 -4.54 -1.35 -19.97
N ASP A 626 -5.29 -0.97 -21.01
CA ASP A 626 -5.72 -1.90 -22.07
C ASP A 626 -4.52 -2.55 -22.78
N ASN A 627 -3.40 -1.83 -22.84
CA ASN A 627 -2.11 -2.28 -23.36
C ASN A 627 -0.94 -1.65 -22.59
N VAL A 628 -0.22 -2.45 -21.80
CA VAL A 628 0.95 -2.00 -21.03
C VAL A 628 2.13 -1.56 -21.89
N ALA A 629 2.08 -1.65 -23.23
CA ALA A 629 3.11 -1.01 -24.07
C ALA A 629 2.95 0.52 -24.17
N GLU A 630 1.74 1.04 -23.91
CA GLU A 630 1.41 2.48 -24.03
C GLU A 630 1.75 3.28 -22.76
N ARG A 631 2.23 2.60 -21.71
CA ARG A 631 2.63 3.18 -20.42
C ARG A 631 3.58 4.38 -20.55
N VAL A 632 3.33 5.42 -19.76
CA VAL A 632 4.20 6.60 -19.66
C VAL A 632 5.09 6.47 -18.41
N PRO A 633 6.40 6.73 -18.51
CA PRO A 633 7.34 6.71 -17.38
C PRO A 633 7.58 8.11 -16.78
N MET A 634 8.16 8.19 -15.58
CA MET A 634 8.53 9.45 -14.91
C MET A 634 9.67 10.20 -15.64
N GLY A 635 10.62 9.44 -16.20
CA GLY A 635 11.95 9.92 -16.53
C GLY A 635 12.09 10.47 -17.94
N PHE A 636 12.70 11.65 -18.09
CA PHE A 636 12.92 12.30 -19.40
C PHE A 636 13.63 11.35 -20.38
N VAL A 637 13.11 11.26 -21.61
CA VAL A 637 13.56 10.25 -22.57
C VAL A 637 14.81 10.74 -23.32
N PRO A 638 15.91 9.98 -23.37
CA PRO A 638 17.05 10.29 -24.23
C PRO A 638 16.61 10.32 -25.71
N ARG A 639 16.84 11.43 -26.39
CA ARG A 639 16.55 11.59 -27.82
C ARG A 639 17.80 11.42 -28.68
N ALA A 640 17.62 10.87 -29.87
CA ALA A 640 18.69 10.68 -30.85
C ALA A 640 19.16 12.02 -31.46
N ALA A 641 20.38 12.04 -31.98
CA ALA A 641 20.94 13.13 -32.80
C ALA A 641 20.93 14.55 -32.16
N GLY A 642 20.76 14.67 -30.84
CA GLY A 642 20.70 15.96 -30.15
C GLY A 642 19.34 16.66 -30.24
N ASP A 643 18.28 15.92 -30.56
CA ASP A 643 16.91 16.43 -30.43
C ASP A 643 16.47 16.51 -28.95
N HIS A 644 15.32 17.12 -28.68
CA HIS A 644 14.81 17.35 -27.33
C HIS A 644 13.28 17.32 -27.29
N ASP A 645 12.72 17.16 -26.10
CA ASP A 645 11.29 17.27 -25.85
C ASP A 645 10.96 18.65 -25.28
N GLN A 646 9.73 19.12 -25.53
CA GLN A 646 9.21 20.30 -24.85
C GLN A 646 8.68 19.87 -23.47
N ILE A 647 8.95 20.66 -22.43
CA ILE A 647 8.53 20.39 -21.05
C ILE A 647 7.35 21.30 -20.72
N PHE A 648 6.25 20.70 -20.26
CA PHE A 648 5.07 21.40 -19.78
C PHE A 648 4.81 21.08 -18.31
N LEU A 649 4.29 22.07 -17.58
CA LEU A 649 3.65 21.88 -16.28
C LEU A 649 2.13 21.91 -16.50
N LEU A 650 1.44 20.90 -15.97
CA LEU A 650 -0.03 20.87 -15.88
C LEU A 650 -0.48 21.33 -14.49
N GLY A 651 -1.68 21.92 -14.42
CA GLY A 651 -2.25 22.45 -13.18
C GLY A 651 -1.78 23.87 -12.83
N GLU A 652 -2.03 24.29 -11.58
CA GLU A 652 -1.76 25.64 -11.08
C GLU A 652 -0.95 25.59 -9.78
N THR A 653 0.15 26.36 -9.68
CA THR A 653 0.92 26.50 -8.44
C THR A 653 0.37 27.67 -7.61
N HIS A 654 0.01 27.41 -6.35
CA HIS A 654 -0.46 28.41 -5.40
C HIS A 654 0.64 28.76 -4.37
N VAL A 655 0.28 29.44 -3.27
CA VAL A 655 1.20 29.73 -2.16
C VAL A 655 0.88 28.78 -1.00
N GLU A 656 1.12 27.49 -1.22
CA GLU A 656 0.81 26.42 -0.29
C GLU A 656 2.12 25.78 0.16
N LEU A 657 2.47 26.01 1.44
CA LEU A 657 3.76 25.61 2.03
C LEU A 657 3.58 24.95 3.41
N SER A 658 2.38 25.03 3.97
CA SER A 658 2.02 24.51 5.28
C SER A 658 1.94 22.98 5.26
N GLY A 659 2.71 22.34 6.15
CA GLY A 659 2.90 20.88 6.18
C GLY A 659 4.03 20.34 5.28
N SER A 660 4.65 21.20 4.46
CA SER A 660 5.56 20.77 3.39
C SER A 660 6.90 20.17 3.83
N GLU A 661 7.54 19.39 2.95
CA GLU A 661 8.92 18.96 3.15
C GLU A 661 9.89 20.15 3.20
N TRP A 662 9.60 21.27 2.51
CA TRP A 662 10.40 22.49 2.70
C TRP A 662 10.29 23.05 4.13
N ALA A 663 9.07 23.18 4.65
CA ALA A 663 8.81 23.69 6.00
C ALA A 663 9.46 22.78 7.07
N TRP A 664 9.38 21.46 6.88
CA TRP A 664 10.05 20.50 7.73
C TRP A 664 11.59 20.58 7.63
N VAL A 665 12.16 20.40 6.44
CA VAL A 665 13.62 20.27 6.23
C VAL A 665 14.39 21.58 6.45
N THR A 666 13.74 22.74 6.36
CA THR A 666 14.39 24.05 6.57
C THR A 666 14.06 24.71 7.91
N HIS A 667 12.92 24.38 8.53
CA HIS A 667 12.44 25.08 9.73
C HIS A 667 11.97 24.15 10.87
N GLU A 668 12.02 22.82 10.71
CA GLU A 668 11.44 21.83 11.64
C GLU A 668 9.97 22.14 11.97
N HIS A 669 9.26 22.69 10.97
CA HIS A 669 7.94 23.29 11.16
C HIS A 669 6.81 22.37 10.70
N LEU A 670 5.76 22.30 11.53
CA LEU A 670 4.46 21.71 11.19
C LEU A 670 3.37 22.63 11.72
N GLY A 671 2.63 23.24 10.80
CA GLY A 671 1.53 24.17 11.08
C GLY A 671 0.91 24.71 9.80
N GLY A 672 -0.22 25.42 9.94
CA GLY A 672 -1.07 25.89 8.85
C GLY A 672 -2.10 24.86 8.40
N VAL A 673 -2.58 25.00 7.16
CA VAL A 673 -3.53 24.07 6.53
C VAL A 673 -2.86 23.37 5.34
N PRO A 674 -3.17 22.10 5.05
CA PRO A 674 -2.54 21.40 3.93
C PRO A 674 -3.02 21.98 2.58
N PRO A 675 -2.36 21.63 1.45
CA PRO A 675 -2.78 22.07 0.12
C PRO A 675 -4.25 21.76 -0.20
N MET A 676 -4.93 22.65 -0.90
CA MET A 676 -6.33 22.43 -1.29
C MET A 676 -6.43 21.55 -2.54
N VAL A 677 -7.20 20.47 -2.44
CA VAL A 677 -7.42 19.50 -3.53
C VAL A 677 -8.81 19.66 -4.16
N ASP A 678 -8.84 19.58 -5.50
CA ASP A 678 -10.05 19.58 -6.32
C ASP A 678 -10.10 18.26 -7.10
N LEU A 679 -10.87 17.29 -6.61
CA LEU A 679 -10.97 15.96 -7.21
C LEU A 679 -11.68 16.00 -8.58
N GLY A 680 -12.41 17.07 -8.89
CA GLY A 680 -12.92 17.35 -10.22
C GLY A 680 -11.79 17.65 -11.22
N ARG A 681 -10.79 18.43 -10.80
CA ARG A 681 -9.56 18.67 -11.57
C ARG A 681 -8.71 17.42 -11.69
N GLU A 682 -8.54 16.62 -10.63
CA GLU A 682 -7.79 15.35 -10.71
C GLU A 682 -8.37 14.41 -11.77
N ARG A 683 -9.71 14.25 -11.81
CA ARG A 683 -10.36 13.42 -12.84
C ARG A 683 -10.16 13.98 -14.26
N GLN A 684 -10.22 15.31 -14.45
CA GLN A 684 -9.93 15.94 -15.74
C GLN A 684 -8.47 15.74 -16.19
N LEU A 685 -7.54 15.79 -15.23
CA LEU A 685 -6.12 15.54 -15.43
C LEU A 685 -5.85 14.07 -15.78
N ALA A 686 -6.48 13.11 -15.11
CA ALA A 686 -6.37 11.69 -15.45
C ALA A 686 -6.98 11.36 -16.82
N ASP A 687 -8.15 11.91 -17.14
CA ASP A 687 -8.79 11.79 -18.47
C ASP A 687 -7.92 12.37 -19.59
N LEU A 688 -7.16 13.44 -19.31
CA LEU A 688 -6.16 14.01 -20.22
C LEU A 688 -4.95 13.09 -20.38
N LEU A 689 -4.38 12.61 -19.26
CA LEU A 689 -3.14 11.81 -19.26
C LEU A 689 -3.33 10.46 -19.95
N ALA A 690 -4.43 9.76 -19.67
CA ALA A 690 -4.75 8.48 -20.30
C ALA A 690 -4.92 8.63 -21.83
N GLU A 691 -5.66 9.66 -22.28
CA GLU A 691 -5.82 9.91 -23.72
C GLU A 691 -4.49 10.34 -24.38
N ALA A 692 -3.73 11.24 -23.74
CA ALA A 692 -2.44 11.72 -24.25
C ALA A 692 -1.36 10.62 -24.31
N ALA A 693 -1.39 9.64 -23.40
CA ALA A 693 -0.60 8.42 -23.47
C ALA A 693 -1.00 7.57 -24.68
N ARG A 694 -2.30 7.25 -24.79
CA ARG A 694 -2.91 6.43 -25.86
C ARG A 694 -2.70 6.98 -27.27
N VAL A 695 -2.60 8.31 -27.44
CA VAL A 695 -2.27 8.96 -28.72
C VAL A 695 -0.78 9.31 -28.89
N GLY A 696 0.10 8.83 -28.01
CA GLY A 696 1.55 9.02 -28.11
C GLY A 696 2.01 10.48 -28.04
N HIS A 697 1.31 11.32 -27.28
CA HIS A 697 1.65 12.73 -27.07
C HIS A 697 2.58 12.94 -25.87
N LEU A 698 2.71 11.94 -24.99
CA LEU A 698 3.60 11.96 -23.83
C LEU A 698 4.87 11.14 -24.10
N SER A 699 5.97 11.52 -23.47
CA SER A 699 7.25 10.79 -23.46
C SER A 699 7.74 10.52 -22.05
N SER A 700 7.48 11.46 -21.14
CA SER A 700 7.38 11.22 -19.71
C SER A 700 6.25 12.02 -19.10
N ALA A 701 5.72 11.55 -17.97
CA ALA A 701 4.79 12.24 -17.10
C ALA A 701 5.12 11.81 -15.68
N HIS A 702 5.22 12.79 -14.77
CA HIS A 702 5.64 12.60 -13.39
C HIS A 702 4.84 13.54 -12.50
N ASP A 703 4.40 13.05 -11.36
CA ASP A 703 3.61 13.77 -10.37
C ASP A 703 4.36 14.99 -9.73
N LEU A 704 3.59 15.84 -9.04
CA LEU A 704 4.11 16.89 -8.15
C LEU A 704 3.53 16.71 -6.75
N SER A 705 4.21 15.87 -5.97
CA SER A 705 4.00 15.53 -4.55
C SER A 705 4.96 16.33 -3.65
N ASP A 706 5.47 15.72 -2.57
CA ASP A 706 6.44 16.29 -1.63
C ASP A 706 7.66 16.92 -2.36
N GLY A 707 8.11 18.08 -1.90
CA GLY A 707 9.20 18.86 -2.52
C GLY A 707 8.82 19.62 -3.81
N GLY A 708 7.69 19.29 -4.45
CA GLY A 708 7.11 20.01 -5.58
C GLY A 708 7.94 19.98 -6.86
N LEU A 709 7.71 20.96 -7.74
CA LEU A 709 8.27 21.01 -9.11
C LEU A 709 9.80 20.80 -9.17
N ALA A 710 10.54 21.30 -8.18
CA ALA A 710 11.99 21.18 -8.15
C ALA A 710 12.47 19.76 -7.81
N GLN A 711 11.72 19.01 -6.99
CA GLN A 711 11.94 17.58 -6.78
C GLN A 711 11.66 16.82 -8.09
N SER A 712 10.47 16.99 -8.67
CA SER A 712 10.06 16.30 -9.91
C SER A 712 11.03 16.56 -11.06
N LEU A 713 11.55 17.78 -11.21
CA LEU A 713 12.57 18.10 -12.20
C LEU A 713 13.90 17.37 -11.96
N VAL A 714 14.33 17.20 -10.70
CA VAL A 714 15.54 16.45 -10.37
C VAL A 714 15.35 14.96 -10.64
N GLU A 715 14.23 14.38 -10.22
CA GLU A 715 13.95 12.95 -10.43
C GLU A 715 13.79 12.61 -11.91
N SER A 716 12.97 13.36 -12.66
CA SER A 716 12.83 13.19 -14.12
C SER A 716 14.16 13.31 -14.87
N CYS A 717 15.09 14.16 -14.40
CA CYS A 717 16.44 14.25 -14.96
C CYS A 717 17.33 13.04 -14.59
N LEU A 718 17.40 12.72 -13.29
CA LEU A 718 18.29 11.69 -12.76
C LEU A 718 17.90 10.28 -13.23
N ARG A 719 16.60 10.00 -13.39
CA ARG A 719 16.06 8.68 -13.77
C ARG A 719 16.70 8.10 -15.03
N ARG A 720 17.14 8.94 -15.97
CA ARG A 720 17.78 8.54 -17.24
C ARG A 720 19.04 9.33 -17.61
N GLY A 721 19.53 10.18 -16.71
CA GLY A 721 20.72 11.02 -16.95
C GLY A 721 20.52 12.09 -18.03
N VAL A 722 19.28 12.58 -18.22
CA VAL A 722 18.92 13.59 -19.21
C VAL A 722 18.79 14.94 -18.51
N GLY A 723 19.48 15.97 -18.98
CA GLY A 723 19.37 17.32 -18.41
C GLY A 723 18.05 18.01 -18.76
N ALA A 724 17.83 19.20 -18.21
CA ALA A 724 16.71 20.06 -18.59
C ALA A 724 17.07 21.53 -18.43
N ARG A 725 16.46 22.37 -19.28
CA ARG A 725 16.55 23.84 -19.22
C ARG A 725 15.14 24.41 -19.12
N VAL A 726 14.79 24.91 -17.94
CA VAL A 726 13.47 25.46 -17.62
C VAL A 726 13.54 26.95 -17.25
N VAL A 727 12.41 27.64 -17.38
CA VAL A 727 12.27 29.08 -17.14
C VAL A 727 11.20 29.30 -16.08
N VAL A 728 11.49 30.14 -15.08
CA VAL A 728 10.46 30.60 -14.13
C VAL A 728 9.56 31.62 -14.85
N PRO A 729 8.23 31.45 -14.87
CA PRO A 729 7.33 32.39 -15.52
C PRO A 729 7.42 33.80 -14.94
N GLU A 730 7.17 34.83 -15.75
CA GLU A 730 7.27 36.25 -15.32
C GLU A 730 6.42 36.56 -14.06
N ARG A 731 5.22 35.97 -13.95
CA ARG A 731 4.35 36.10 -12.75
C ARG A 731 4.95 35.53 -11.46
N PHE A 732 5.99 34.70 -11.58
CA PHE A 732 6.77 34.13 -10.49
C PHE A 732 8.22 34.65 -10.44
N ALA A 733 8.66 35.53 -11.32
CA ALA A 733 10.07 35.96 -11.39
C ALA A 733 10.52 36.89 -10.24
N GLY A 734 9.59 37.51 -9.51
CA GLY A 734 9.88 38.55 -8.52
C GLY A 734 10.09 38.05 -7.08
N GLY A 735 11.20 38.44 -6.46
CA GLY A 735 11.43 38.29 -5.01
C GLY A 735 11.49 36.83 -4.56
N THR A 736 10.57 36.41 -3.67
CA THR A 736 10.45 35.02 -3.18
C THR A 736 9.48 34.17 -4.02
N MET A 737 8.93 34.69 -5.11
CA MET A 737 8.04 33.93 -5.98
C MET A 737 8.73 32.82 -6.81
N PRO A 738 10.03 32.87 -7.17
CA PRO A 738 10.71 31.74 -7.80
C PRO A 738 10.78 30.54 -6.84
N PHE A 739 10.92 30.79 -5.54
CA PHE A 739 10.83 29.75 -4.52
C PHE A 739 9.43 29.11 -4.52
N VAL A 740 8.35 29.91 -4.49
CA VAL A 740 6.97 29.39 -4.50
C VAL A 740 6.72 28.52 -5.73
N TYR A 741 7.16 28.96 -6.91
CA TYR A 741 6.98 28.21 -8.16
C TYR A 741 7.69 26.84 -8.15
N LEU A 742 8.85 26.76 -7.51
CA LEU A 742 9.71 25.59 -7.47
C LEU A 742 9.35 24.60 -6.36
N PHE A 743 8.96 25.08 -5.17
CA PHE A 743 8.90 24.28 -3.94
C PHE A 743 7.51 24.27 -3.25
N SER A 744 6.48 24.86 -3.86
CA SER A 744 5.11 24.69 -3.34
C SER A 744 4.52 23.36 -3.83
N GLU A 745 3.81 22.68 -2.93
CA GLU A 745 3.31 21.31 -3.05
C GLU A 745 1.79 21.28 -3.38
N SER A 746 1.28 22.32 -4.07
CA SER A 746 -0.09 22.35 -4.61
C SER A 746 -0.47 21.06 -5.35
N SER A 747 -1.67 20.56 -5.08
CA SER A 747 -2.22 19.33 -5.68
C SER A 747 -2.58 19.53 -7.17
N SER A 748 -3.08 18.49 -7.84
CA SER A 748 -3.57 18.51 -9.24
C SER A 748 -2.57 19.05 -10.28
N ARG A 749 -1.27 18.80 -10.07
CA ARG A 749 -0.18 19.17 -11.00
C ARG A 749 0.64 17.96 -11.43
N VAL A 750 1.13 17.99 -12.67
CA VAL A 750 2.00 16.95 -13.27
C VAL A 750 3.03 17.63 -14.20
N LEU A 751 4.27 17.17 -14.15
CA LEU A 751 5.37 17.51 -15.06
C LEU A 751 5.36 16.55 -16.26
N VAL A 752 5.24 17.05 -17.48
CA VAL A 752 5.26 16.21 -18.70
C VAL A 752 6.34 16.62 -19.70
N SER A 753 6.87 15.65 -20.43
CA SER A 753 7.67 15.88 -21.64
C SER A 753 6.95 15.38 -22.89
N VAL A 754 6.92 16.24 -23.91
CA VAL A 754 6.12 16.09 -25.14
C VAL A 754 7.05 16.06 -26.37
N PRO A 755 6.90 15.09 -27.30
CA PRO A 755 7.69 15.03 -28.53
C PRO A 755 7.53 16.31 -29.36
N ARG A 756 8.63 16.73 -30.01
CA ARG A 756 8.56 17.86 -30.95
C ARG A 756 7.65 17.56 -32.13
N GLY A 757 6.83 18.54 -32.50
CA GLY A 757 5.73 18.41 -33.46
C GLY A 757 4.40 17.97 -32.85
N HIS A 758 4.37 17.43 -31.63
CA HIS A 758 3.13 17.02 -30.94
C HIS A 758 2.54 18.15 -30.06
N GLU A 759 3.27 19.28 -29.89
CA GLU A 759 2.92 20.35 -28.94
C GLU A 759 1.53 20.94 -29.20
N LYS A 760 1.18 21.14 -30.48
CA LYS A 760 -0.11 21.74 -30.87
C LYS A 760 -1.30 20.80 -30.66
N ALA A 761 -1.07 19.48 -30.77
CA ALA A 761 -2.11 18.49 -30.56
C ALA A 761 -2.31 18.27 -29.04
N PHE A 762 -1.21 18.16 -28.29
CA PHE A 762 -1.23 18.09 -26.83
C PHE A 762 -1.92 19.30 -26.19
N THR A 763 -1.50 20.53 -26.54
CA THR A 763 -2.08 21.75 -25.95
C THR A 763 -3.54 21.99 -26.36
N ALA A 764 -3.98 21.48 -27.52
CA ALA A 764 -5.38 21.44 -27.90
C ALA A 764 -6.19 20.44 -27.04
N LEU A 765 -5.64 19.25 -26.78
CA LEU A 765 -6.25 18.25 -25.90
C LEU A 765 -6.37 18.75 -24.45
N CYS A 766 -5.35 19.44 -23.92
CA CYS A 766 -5.44 20.09 -22.61
C CYS A 766 -6.58 21.12 -22.56
N ALA A 767 -6.74 21.93 -23.63
CA ALA A 767 -7.82 22.91 -23.74
C ALA A 767 -9.22 22.26 -23.88
N GLU A 768 -9.33 21.12 -24.58
CA GLU A 768 -10.56 20.32 -24.66
C GLU A 768 -10.96 19.73 -23.29
N ARG A 769 -9.98 19.26 -22.52
CA ARG A 769 -10.18 18.72 -21.16
C ARG A 769 -10.31 19.78 -20.08
N GLY A 770 -10.08 21.05 -20.40
CA GLY A 770 -10.15 22.19 -19.46
C GLY A 770 -8.96 22.30 -18.50
N VAL A 771 -7.89 21.53 -18.71
CA VAL A 771 -6.73 21.45 -17.81
C VAL A 771 -5.78 22.63 -18.05
N PRO A 772 -5.46 23.45 -17.04
CA PRO A 772 -4.43 24.49 -17.14
C PRO A 772 -3.07 23.89 -17.47
N TRP A 773 -2.31 24.58 -18.33
CA TRP A 773 -0.95 24.16 -18.70
C TRP A 773 -0.05 25.37 -18.96
N GLU A 774 1.26 25.16 -18.76
CA GLU A 774 2.29 26.12 -19.12
C GLU A 774 3.48 25.42 -19.78
N HIS A 775 4.05 26.03 -20.82
CA HIS A 775 5.29 25.55 -21.43
C HIS A 775 6.48 26.12 -20.65
N ILE A 776 7.21 25.27 -19.94
CA ILE A 776 8.20 25.69 -18.94
C ILE A 776 9.65 25.54 -19.40
N GLY A 777 9.93 24.77 -20.45
CA GLY A 777 11.31 24.51 -20.86
C GLY A 777 11.48 23.39 -21.88
N VAL A 778 12.71 22.87 -21.97
CA VAL A 778 13.07 21.76 -22.86
C VAL A 778 13.99 20.77 -22.15
N THR A 779 13.95 19.50 -22.55
CA THR A 779 14.99 18.54 -22.15
C THR A 779 16.33 18.91 -22.79
N ASP A 780 17.43 18.52 -22.16
CA ASP A 780 18.78 18.80 -22.62
C ASP A 780 19.69 17.56 -22.44
N PRO A 781 19.60 16.58 -23.36
CA PRO A 781 20.43 15.37 -23.30
C PRO A 781 21.94 15.61 -23.44
N ALA A 782 22.37 16.82 -23.85
CA ALA A 782 23.78 17.17 -24.04
C ALA A 782 24.34 18.07 -22.92
N GLY A 783 23.47 18.80 -22.20
CA GLY A 783 23.86 19.81 -21.22
C GLY A 783 24.42 19.26 -19.91
N GLY A 784 24.11 18.00 -19.55
CA GLY A 784 24.63 17.34 -18.33
C GLY A 784 24.25 18.03 -17.01
N ALA A 785 23.17 18.81 -16.99
CA ALA A 785 22.74 19.62 -15.86
C ALA A 785 21.21 19.85 -15.87
N LEU A 786 20.67 20.17 -14.69
CA LEU A 786 19.42 20.92 -14.56
C LEU A 786 19.75 22.42 -14.48
N GLU A 787 19.11 23.22 -15.32
CA GLU A 787 19.21 24.68 -15.31
C GLU A 787 17.82 25.30 -15.20
N VAL A 788 17.62 26.08 -14.13
CA VAL A 788 16.48 26.98 -13.96
C VAL A 788 16.97 28.38 -14.31
N TYR A 789 16.58 28.87 -15.50
CA TYR A 789 17.14 30.07 -16.10
C TYR A 789 17.01 31.30 -15.18
N GLY A 790 18.13 31.99 -14.98
CA GLY A 790 18.23 33.14 -14.07
C GLY A 790 18.24 32.79 -12.57
N GLN A 791 17.99 31.53 -12.18
CA GLN A 791 17.97 31.09 -10.78
C GLN A 791 19.17 30.21 -10.44
N PHE A 792 19.39 29.07 -11.10
CA PHE A 792 20.56 28.22 -10.83
C PHE A 792 20.84 27.20 -11.94
N ARG A 793 22.05 26.66 -11.94
CA ARG A 793 22.45 25.48 -12.73
C ARG A 793 23.22 24.50 -11.83
N ILE A 794 22.84 23.22 -11.88
CA ILE A 794 23.44 22.15 -11.08
C ILE A 794 23.73 20.96 -12.00
N GLY A 795 24.96 20.44 -11.96
CA GLY A 795 25.33 19.28 -12.78
C GLY A 795 24.64 17.99 -12.31
N LEU A 796 24.29 17.09 -13.22
CA LEU A 796 23.62 15.83 -12.87
C LEU A 796 24.45 14.99 -11.89
N ASP A 797 25.78 14.99 -12.02
CA ASP A 797 26.73 14.40 -11.08
C ASP A 797 26.58 14.91 -9.63
N GLU A 798 26.24 16.20 -9.45
CA GLU A 798 26.09 16.82 -8.14
C GLU A 798 24.70 16.53 -7.55
N LEU A 799 23.65 16.64 -8.36
CA LEU A 799 22.29 16.23 -7.99
C LEU A 799 22.26 14.76 -7.59
N HIS A 800 22.87 13.88 -8.40
CA HIS A 800 22.92 12.44 -8.13
C HIS A 800 23.59 12.14 -6.80
N ARG A 801 24.76 12.75 -6.50
CA ARG A 801 25.45 12.55 -5.21
C ARG A 801 24.65 13.08 -4.02
N ALA A 802 23.96 14.21 -4.16
CA ALA A 802 23.10 14.72 -3.10
C ALA A 802 21.91 13.78 -2.84
N HIS A 803 21.24 13.35 -3.91
CA HIS A 803 20.07 12.47 -3.89
C HIS A 803 20.36 11.06 -3.36
N THR A 804 21.45 10.42 -3.81
CA THR A 804 21.74 8.99 -3.49
C THR A 804 22.55 8.76 -2.23
N SER A 805 23.15 9.78 -1.62
CA SER A 805 24.09 9.55 -0.50
C SER A 805 23.44 9.42 0.87
N THR A 806 22.20 9.86 1.08
CA THR A 806 21.63 9.96 2.45
C THR A 806 21.29 8.61 3.09
N LEU A 807 20.50 7.73 2.44
CA LEU A 807 20.16 6.44 3.06
C LEU A 807 21.39 5.50 3.23
N PRO A 808 22.30 5.36 2.24
CA PRO A 808 23.54 4.59 2.43
C PRO A 808 24.44 5.14 3.55
N ARG A 809 24.48 6.47 3.75
CA ARG A 809 25.25 7.10 4.84
C ARG A 809 24.63 6.86 6.22
N LEU A 810 23.32 6.72 6.31
CA LEU A 810 22.61 6.44 7.57
C LEU A 810 22.62 4.95 7.93
N PHE A 811 22.42 4.06 6.95
CA PHE A 811 22.11 2.64 7.19
C PHE A 811 23.07 1.64 6.53
N GLY A 812 23.94 2.07 5.61
CA GLY A 812 24.84 1.18 4.84
C GLY A 812 26.07 0.64 5.58
N GLY A 813 26.31 1.07 6.82
CA GLY A 813 27.49 0.67 7.61
C GLY A 813 28.82 1.22 7.10
N ALA A 814 29.92 0.84 7.76
CA ALA A 814 31.23 1.47 7.58
C ALA A 814 31.98 1.08 6.29
N GLU A 815 31.44 0.16 5.47
CA GLU A 815 32.05 -0.28 4.20
C GLU A 815 31.26 0.15 2.95
N ALA A 816 30.18 0.92 3.09
CA ALA A 816 29.41 1.50 1.99
C ALA A 816 30.16 2.63 1.25
N THR A 817 31.27 2.28 0.59
CA THR A 817 31.87 3.11 -0.45
C THR A 817 30.88 3.17 -1.62
N PRO A 818 30.51 4.36 -2.13
CA PRO A 818 29.54 4.45 -3.22
C PRO A 818 30.04 3.69 -4.46
N PRO A 819 29.14 3.03 -5.22
CA PRO A 819 29.54 2.34 -6.44
C PRO A 819 30.20 3.33 -7.40
N ALA A 820 31.41 2.98 -7.87
CA ALA A 820 32.12 3.80 -8.82
C ALA A 820 31.28 3.94 -10.10
N ALA A 821 31.01 5.18 -10.51
CA ALA A 821 30.09 5.49 -11.61
C ALA A 821 30.39 4.67 -12.87
N PHE A 822 29.34 4.23 -13.57
CA PHE A 822 29.42 3.43 -14.79
C PHE A 822 30.14 4.18 -15.93
N ALA A 823 31.47 4.13 -15.92
CA ALA A 823 32.28 4.54 -17.05
C ALA A 823 31.94 3.64 -18.25
N GLN A 824 31.47 4.23 -19.34
CA GLN A 824 31.18 3.49 -20.57
C GLN A 824 32.42 2.70 -21.00
N PRO A 825 32.30 1.39 -21.32
CA PRO A 825 33.44 0.60 -21.76
C PRO A 825 33.93 1.13 -23.11
N ALA A 826 35.09 1.79 -23.11
CA ALA A 826 35.72 2.29 -24.32
C ALA A 826 35.94 1.13 -25.31
N ALA A 827 35.58 1.35 -26.58
CA ALA A 827 35.52 0.30 -27.58
C ALA A 827 36.88 -0.40 -27.79
N ALA A 828 37.02 -1.60 -27.23
CA ALA A 828 38.22 -2.42 -27.37
C ALA A 828 38.33 -2.96 -28.80
N VAL A 829 39.20 -2.35 -29.61
CA VAL A 829 39.49 -2.79 -30.98
C VAL A 829 40.05 -4.21 -30.96
N ALA A 830 39.32 -5.15 -31.53
CA ALA A 830 39.74 -6.54 -31.60
C ALA A 830 40.95 -6.75 -32.52
N ALA A 831 42.07 -7.19 -31.95
CA ALA A 831 43.23 -7.72 -32.67
C ALA A 831 43.30 -9.25 -32.47
N PRO A 832 43.61 -10.04 -33.51
CA PRO A 832 43.39 -11.48 -33.49
C PRO A 832 44.48 -12.25 -32.74
N VAL A 833 44.08 -13.31 -32.03
CA VAL A 833 44.99 -14.33 -31.49
C VAL A 833 44.98 -15.55 -32.40
N ALA A 834 46.12 -15.85 -33.00
CA ALA A 834 46.40 -17.08 -33.74
C ALA A 834 47.46 -17.92 -32.98
N PRO A 835 47.49 -19.25 -33.12
CA PRO A 835 48.06 -20.13 -32.09
C PRO A 835 49.58 -20.27 -32.15
N ALA A 836 50.20 -20.42 -30.98
CA ALA A 836 51.59 -20.83 -30.84
C ALA A 836 51.73 -22.37 -30.85
N VAL A 837 52.55 -22.89 -31.76
CA VAL A 837 53.01 -24.29 -31.78
C VAL A 837 54.49 -24.33 -31.39
N ALA A 838 54.96 -25.45 -30.85
CA ALA A 838 56.19 -25.54 -30.07
C ALA A 838 57.52 -25.53 -30.86
N ALA A 839 58.55 -25.03 -30.17
CA ALA A 839 60.00 -25.27 -30.35
C ALA A 839 60.70 -24.76 -31.64
N GLY A 840 61.80 -24.01 -31.45
CA GLY A 840 62.71 -23.62 -32.53
C GLY A 840 63.78 -22.63 -32.09
N THR A 841 65.03 -23.08 -31.99
CA THR A 841 66.22 -22.28 -31.66
C THR A 841 66.70 -21.39 -32.81
N GLY A 842 67.22 -20.19 -32.52
CA GLY A 842 68.22 -19.53 -33.38
C GLY A 842 68.04 -18.01 -33.56
N PRO A 843 69.11 -17.22 -33.83
CA PRO A 843 69.06 -15.75 -33.83
C PRO A 843 69.42 -15.08 -35.18
N GLU A 844 69.56 -13.75 -35.15
CA GLU A 844 70.09 -12.85 -36.20
C GLU A 844 69.17 -12.53 -37.40
N THR A 845 69.31 -11.40 -38.13
CA THR A 845 69.61 -9.98 -37.78
C THR A 845 69.09 -9.06 -38.92
N VAL A 846 68.85 -7.77 -38.63
CA VAL A 846 68.94 -6.59 -39.54
C VAL A 846 68.23 -6.62 -40.93
N GLY A 847 67.38 -5.63 -41.22
CA GLY A 847 67.01 -5.30 -42.61
C GLY A 847 65.84 -4.33 -42.78
N ALA A 848 66.05 -3.23 -43.51
CA ALA A 848 65.06 -2.23 -43.93
C ALA A 848 65.52 -1.61 -45.29
N PRO A 849 64.76 -0.70 -45.94
CA PRO A 849 63.35 -0.73 -46.32
C PRO A 849 63.12 -0.37 -47.82
N GLY A 850 61.85 -0.29 -48.27
CA GLY A 850 61.44 0.28 -49.57
C GLY A 850 60.84 -0.75 -50.57
N ALA A 851 60.21 -0.37 -51.69
CA ALA A 851 59.75 0.96 -52.13
C ALA A 851 58.65 0.83 -53.24
N VAL A 852 58.02 1.97 -53.58
CA VAL A 852 56.89 2.23 -54.51
C VAL A 852 56.94 1.55 -55.90
N ASP A 853 55.79 0.99 -56.35
CA ASP A 853 55.20 1.01 -57.73
C ASP A 853 53.90 0.15 -57.77
N GLY A 854 53.01 0.13 -58.78
CA GLY A 854 52.90 0.93 -60.01
C GLY A 854 51.80 0.42 -61.00
N THR A 855 50.72 1.20 -61.20
CA THR A 855 49.78 1.31 -62.37
C THR A 855 49.36 0.13 -63.30
N ALA A 856 48.03 -0.14 -63.33
CA ALA A 856 47.08 -0.06 -64.48
C ALA A 856 46.83 -1.19 -65.54
N THR A 857 45.53 -1.57 -65.67
CA THR A 857 44.73 -2.14 -66.82
C THR A 857 43.22 -2.12 -66.45
N VAL A 858 42.14 -1.99 -67.27
CA VAL A 858 41.85 -1.86 -68.74
C VAL A 858 41.93 -3.15 -69.56
N ASP A 859 40.93 -3.68 -70.31
CA ASP A 859 39.46 -3.48 -70.50
C ASP A 859 38.88 -4.79 -71.14
N GLU A 860 37.66 -5.06 -71.69
CA GLU A 860 36.34 -4.45 -72.11
C GLU A 860 35.30 -5.65 -72.09
N ALA A 861 33.98 -5.63 -72.37
CA ALA A 861 32.82 -4.72 -72.21
C ALA A 861 31.51 -5.40 -72.77
N ARG A 862 30.32 -4.77 -72.55
CA ARG A 862 28.96 -5.08 -73.13
C ARG A 862 28.26 -6.40 -72.66
N GLU A 863 26.94 -6.62 -72.81
CA GLU A 863 25.87 -5.94 -73.59
C GLU A 863 24.48 -5.94 -72.87
N SER A 864 23.39 -5.51 -73.53
CA SER A 864 22.08 -5.08 -72.96
C SER A 864 20.96 -6.13 -72.83
N ASP A 865 19.88 -5.81 -72.10
CA ASP A 865 18.50 -5.66 -72.66
C ASP A 865 17.37 -5.40 -71.63
N VAL A 866 16.29 -4.70 -72.08
CA VAL A 866 15.00 -4.49 -71.37
C VAL A 866 13.87 -4.28 -72.41
N PRO A 867 12.66 -4.85 -72.19
CA PRO A 867 11.43 -4.12 -72.53
C PRO A 867 10.29 -4.27 -71.48
N ALA A 868 9.25 -3.43 -71.58
CA ALA A 868 8.11 -3.36 -70.65
C ALA A 868 6.79 -2.92 -71.33
N ALA A 869 5.68 -2.88 -70.55
CA ALA A 869 4.39 -2.22 -70.88
C ALA A 869 3.57 -2.88 -72.02
N PRO A 870 2.41 -2.33 -72.51
CA PRO A 870 1.58 -1.17 -72.10
C PRO A 870 0.33 -1.61 -71.29
N VAL A 871 -0.85 -0.93 -71.14
CA VAL A 871 -1.56 0.28 -71.68
C VAL A 871 -2.55 0.69 -70.54
N THR A 872 -2.70 1.93 -70.03
CA THR A 872 -3.35 3.19 -70.54
C THR A 872 -4.86 3.06 -70.87
N LEU A 873 -5.74 4.08 -70.86
CA LEU A 873 -5.71 5.56 -70.96
C LEU A 873 -6.72 6.19 -69.93
N ASP A 874 -6.96 7.51 -69.78
CA ASP A 874 -6.64 8.70 -70.60
C ASP A 874 -6.51 10.01 -69.76
N GLU A 875 -6.05 11.09 -70.40
CA GLU A 875 -5.76 12.45 -69.86
C GLU A 875 -6.79 13.51 -70.44
N PRO A 876 -6.59 14.85 -70.62
CA PRO A 876 -5.43 15.76 -70.39
C PRO A 876 -5.66 17.23 -69.89
N VAL A 877 -4.55 17.88 -69.43
CA VAL A 877 -4.13 19.32 -69.59
C VAL A 877 -5.03 20.46 -69.04
N GLY A 878 -4.54 21.57 -68.44
CA GLY A 878 -3.19 22.10 -68.08
C GLY A 878 -3.35 23.47 -67.35
N SER A 879 -2.47 23.90 -66.42
CA SER A 879 -1.24 24.74 -66.61
C SER A 879 -1.52 26.17 -67.15
N VAL A 880 -0.89 27.30 -66.74
CA VAL A 880 0.45 27.66 -66.19
C VAL A 880 0.38 28.95 -65.28
N GLU A 881 1.42 29.18 -64.44
CA GLU A 881 1.95 30.36 -63.67
C GLU A 881 1.33 31.80 -63.76
N GLY A 882 1.64 32.66 -62.75
CA GLY A 882 1.81 34.12 -62.96
C GLY A 882 1.69 35.10 -61.76
N ASP A 883 2.80 35.74 -61.38
CA ASP A 883 3.02 37.10 -60.78
C ASP A 883 2.24 37.67 -59.53
N GLU A 884 3.02 38.23 -58.59
CA GLU A 884 2.65 39.44 -57.81
C GLU A 884 2.86 40.70 -58.67
N PRO A 885 2.19 41.85 -58.42
CA PRO A 885 2.88 42.89 -57.62
C PRO A 885 2.01 43.93 -56.87
N ALA A 886 2.64 44.53 -55.85
CA ALA A 886 2.43 45.91 -55.35
C ALA A 886 1.11 46.29 -54.63
N GLY A 887 1.18 47.39 -53.86
CA GLY A 887 0.21 47.77 -52.83
C GLY A 887 -0.61 49.06 -53.07
N PRO A 888 -0.89 49.87 -52.03
CA PRO A 888 -2.23 50.38 -51.73
C PRO A 888 -2.55 51.80 -52.22
N PRO A 889 -3.80 52.28 -52.03
CA PRO A 889 -4.02 53.22 -50.90
C PRO A 889 -5.36 53.03 -50.12
N ALA A 890 -5.60 53.94 -49.17
CA ALA A 890 -6.76 54.08 -48.25
C ALA A 890 -8.12 54.36 -48.98
N VAL A 891 -9.31 54.48 -48.36
CA VAL A 891 -9.79 55.08 -47.08
C VAL A 891 -11.10 54.39 -46.62
N ASP A 892 -11.75 54.62 -45.47
CA ASP A 892 -11.66 55.69 -44.43
C ASP A 892 -12.10 55.20 -43.01
N ALA A 893 -12.16 56.10 -42.02
CA ALA A 893 -12.79 55.92 -40.69
C ALA A 893 -14.14 56.69 -40.57
N PRO A 894 -14.80 56.76 -39.39
CA PRO A 894 -14.43 57.80 -38.41
C PRO A 894 -14.56 57.41 -36.91
N VAL A 895 -14.17 58.33 -36.02
CA VAL A 895 -14.11 58.21 -34.55
C VAL A 895 -14.81 59.40 -33.87
N ALA A 896 -15.48 59.18 -32.72
CA ALA A 896 -15.78 60.16 -31.66
C ALA A 896 -16.21 59.39 -30.38
N THR A 897 -15.47 59.33 -29.26
CA THR A 897 -15.17 60.37 -28.24
C THR A 897 -16.40 60.85 -27.44
N ASP A 898 -16.50 60.47 -26.16
CA ASP A 898 -16.09 61.38 -25.06
C ASP A 898 -16.03 60.71 -23.66
N GLN A 899 -15.27 61.38 -22.78
CA GLN A 899 -15.30 61.32 -21.30
C GLN A 899 -15.59 62.77 -20.84
N PRO A 900 -16.00 63.08 -19.58
CA PRO A 900 -15.35 62.61 -18.35
C PRO A 900 -16.24 62.56 -17.07
N GLU A 901 -15.55 62.63 -15.92
CA GLU A 901 -15.98 63.14 -14.60
C GLU A 901 -16.70 62.23 -13.59
N SER A 902 -16.28 62.43 -12.33
CA SER A 902 -16.89 61.97 -11.09
C SER A 902 -16.73 63.07 -10.03
N PRO A 903 -17.71 63.24 -9.13
CA PRO A 903 -17.41 63.76 -7.80
C PRO A 903 -18.09 62.95 -6.68
N ALA A 904 -17.61 63.15 -5.45
CA ALA A 904 -17.83 62.27 -4.31
C ALA A 904 -18.71 62.87 -3.18
N VAL A 905 -18.85 62.10 -2.09
CA VAL A 905 -19.26 62.48 -0.71
C VAL A 905 -20.76 62.65 -0.42
N ALA A 906 -21.27 61.82 0.50
CA ALA A 906 -22.20 62.19 1.58
C ALA A 906 -22.16 61.15 2.71
N GLU A 907 -22.07 61.60 3.96
CA GLU A 907 -22.16 60.77 5.18
C GLU A 907 -23.59 60.81 5.77
N ALA A 908 -23.97 59.78 6.51
CA ALA A 908 -25.05 59.84 7.52
C ALA A 908 -24.83 58.74 8.59
N ASP A 909 -25.19 59.05 9.83
CA ASP A 909 -24.86 58.29 11.06
C ASP A 909 -26.12 58.00 11.91
N ALA A 910 -25.98 57.28 13.02
CA ALA A 910 -26.98 56.95 14.08
C ALA A 910 -28.03 55.85 13.74
N SER A 911 -28.44 54.97 14.66
CA SER A 911 -27.93 54.67 16.01
C SER A 911 -28.36 53.29 16.56
N GLU A 912 -27.66 52.87 17.61
CA GLU A 912 -28.07 52.05 18.78
C GLU A 912 -29.58 52.07 19.17
N ALA A 913 -30.16 51.09 19.91
CA ALA A 913 -29.73 49.73 20.32
C ALA A 913 -30.88 48.97 21.08
N ASP A 914 -30.56 47.76 21.58
CA ASP A 914 -30.94 47.21 22.92
C ASP A 914 -32.07 46.14 23.08
N ARG A 915 -31.62 44.90 23.41
CA ARG A 915 -32.16 43.85 24.33
C ARG A 915 -33.39 42.95 24.04
N SER A 916 -33.16 41.67 24.35
CA SER A 916 -34.03 40.47 24.52
C SER A 916 -34.84 40.49 25.85
N PRO A 917 -35.52 39.42 26.37
CA PRO A 917 -35.59 37.96 26.01
C PRO A 917 -37.02 37.29 26.08
N GLY A 918 -37.16 35.95 25.95
CA GLY A 918 -38.38 35.23 26.44
C GLY A 918 -38.72 33.79 25.96
N THR A 919 -38.38 32.79 26.79
CA THR A 919 -38.77 31.35 26.91
C THR A 919 -40.23 30.84 26.71
N VAL A 920 -40.43 29.71 25.95
CA VAL A 920 -40.84 28.30 26.37
C VAL A 920 -42.13 28.05 27.24
N PRO A 921 -42.94 26.93 27.20
CA PRO A 921 -43.26 25.85 26.21
C PRO A 921 -44.80 25.56 25.90
N PRO A 922 -45.49 24.40 26.20
CA PRO A 922 -45.93 23.32 25.25
C PRO A 922 -47.45 22.89 25.27
N ALA A 923 -47.86 21.83 24.53
CA ALA A 923 -49.14 21.08 24.69
C ALA A 923 -49.10 19.62 24.10
N GLU A 924 -50.01 18.72 24.52
CA GLU A 924 -50.09 17.28 24.16
C GLU A 924 -51.55 16.72 24.25
N ARG A 925 -51.85 15.55 23.61
CA ARG A 925 -53.06 14.67 23.72
C ARG A 925 -54.33 15.12 22.95
N ASP A 926 -55.30 14.26 22.53
CA ASP A 926 -55.72 12.87 22.87
C ASP A 926 -56.09 12.00 21.63
N GLY A 927 -56.40 10.70 21.81
CA GLY A 927 -57.01 9.76 20.83
C GLY A 927 -58.35 9.15 21.34
N PRO A 928 -58.76 7.90 21.02
CA PRO A 928 -58.39 6.92 19.98
C PRO A 928 -59.60 6.76 18.99
N PRO A 929 -60.29 5.62 18.63
CA PRO A 929 -60.13 4.15 18.77
C PRO A 929 -60.19 3.33 17.43
N ASP A 930 -60.43 2.01 17.52
CA ASP A 930 -60.21 0.97 16.48
C ASP A 930 -61.47 0.43 15.75
N ALA A 931 -61.27 -0.25 14.60
CA ALA A 931 -62.11 -1.37 14.11
C ALA A 931 -61.43 -2.20 12.98
N GLU A 932 -61.25 -3.50 13.21
CA GLU A 932 -60.83 -4.57 12.26
C GLU A 932 -62.02 -5.56 12.05
N PRO A 933 -61.93 -6.69 11.30
CA PRO A 933 -61.17 -7.05 10.07
C PRO A 933 -62.08 -7.71 8.99
N ALA A 934 -61.55 -8.16 7.83
CA ALA A 934 -62.13 -9.26 7.01
C ALA A 934 -61.21 -9.81 5.88
N ASP A 935 -61.32 -11.13 5.62
CA ASP A 935 -60.59 -11.99 4.65
C ASP A 935 -60.61 -11.60 3.16
N GLY A 936 -59.69 -12.18 2.34
CA GLY A 936 -59.63 -11.89 0.89
C GLY A 936 -58.82 -12.77 -0.09
N ALA A 937 -58.34 -13.97 0.27
CA ALA A 937 -57.91 -15.11 -0.58
C ALA A 937 -57.14 -14.96 -1.96
N GLU A 938 -56.03 -15.72 -2.05
CA GLU A 938 -55.52 -16.49 -3.23
C GLU A 938 -54.72 -15.88 -4.42
N ALA A 939 -53.56 -16.52 -4.64
CA ALA A 939 -52.97 -17.00 -5.92
C ALA A 939 -52.26 -16.08 -6.94
N GLY A 940 -50.92 -16.19 -6.98
CA GLY A 940 -50.25 -16.83 -8.13
C GLY A 940 -49.21 -16.03 -8.95
N ALA A 941 -48.08 -16.69 -9.27
CA ALA A 941 -47.07 -16.39 -10.30
C ALA A 941 -46.43 -14.96 -10.32
N SER A 942 -45.17 -14.74 -9.94
CA SER A 942 -43.89 -15.21 -10.51
C SER A 942 -43.50 -14.62 -11.89
N GLN A 943 -42.55 -13.67 -11.92
CA GLN A 943 -41.26 -13.76 -12.66
C GLN A 943 -40.50 -12.41 -12.71
N GLN A 944 -39.15 -12.49 -12.61
CA GLN A 944 -38.12 -11.57 -13.12
C GLN A 944 -38.32 -10.05 -12.86
N ARG A 945 -37.50 -9.40 -12.02
CA ARG A 945 -36.03 -9.52 -11.91
C ARG A 945 -35.55 -9.58 -10.46
#